data_AF-A0A918CYR7-F1
#
_entry.id   AF-A0A918CYR7-F1
#
_cell.length_a   1.000
_cell.length_b   1.000
_cell.length_c   1.000
_cell.angle_alpha   90.00
_cell.angle_beta   90.00
_cell.angle_gamma   90.00
#
_symmetry.space_group_name_H-M   'P 1'
#
loop_
_entity.id
_entity.type
_entity.pdbx_description
1 polymer ?
#
loop_
_entity_poly.entity_id
_entity_poly.type
_entity_poly.pdbx_seq_one_letter_code
_entity_poly.pdbx_strand_id
1 'polypeptide(L)'
;MSFKRKMVAGLSAAAIVASGTMSLNVLADPIQPEQPRAEAQYKAEIIERIYGADRYRTSIEISQAGWADGSAEKVIIANGLEFADALAGVPLAYAWDAPILLTPNDSFLNDTLEELERLGASEVHILGGKTAVSDEAAEVIEKAGYNVTRIAGDTRYETAAQIAAELTDGKAEKAVVASGQSFADALSIAGIAAQEGIPVLLSLSDRLPEATNVELEKLGVNETIIIGGENVISKDVANELPRPERIRGKDRYEINIALLEAFNVNPENVYVASGKDYADALTGGVLTAKEGAALTLVHDRLPASLATYLEENEPEEVSIFGGQSAVNSSIYEQLQGYVKPEEENFNLTIMHTNDTHANLDEVAKRATAVNNVRAENPEALLLDAGDVFTGTLYFNEFLGQADLEFMNYMEYDAMTFGNHEFDLGSSPEGHQALVDFVKGAMFPFVSSNVDFSKDEKFTGLFSDLLSSDPANGKIYNGIIKEVEGEQVGIFGLTTVDTVGISSPVDIEFEDYLEEAEKAVQAFEDQGVNKIVAITHIGFDDNPAVDNDLELAKQIDGVDVIVGGHSHTVLEEPVIVDTDESGAAKDPTIIVQTGNGNANLGLLDVEFDENGVVVTQTGKLIPVSEQEEDPEAALLLEKYKEQVEEVAQEEIGVTLEEPLTNPRTGDKGSETGESVRKNETILGNVITDGMLQAAKVYDENVIMALQNGGGIRAPIDAGPVTVGEVIAVLPFGNTLAVMDVTGAELKEAFEISVGNYPSENGGFLHVAGGKVEFDASEPAGSRVISLKYETADGSFLEVEDKETYTIATNAFTAKGGDGFTVFEEAYAEGRVTDLGQSDWENFRDQLVRLGSDNIPTEKEGRITVVSEQE
;
A
#
# COMPACT_ATOMS: atom_id res chain seq x y z
N MET A 1 12.32 61.11 32.39
CA MET A 1 13.35 62.16 32.52
C MET A 1 13.96 62.45 31.15
N SER A 2 13.98 63.73 30.77
CA SER A 2 14.87 64.44 29.82
C SER A 2 15.26 63.78 28.47
N PHE A 3 14.72 64.22 27.32
CA PHE A 3 15.14 65.37 26.47
C PHE A 3 16.54 65.29 25.82
N LYS A 4 16.60 65.35 24.47
CA LYS A 4 17.20 66.46 23.64
C LYS A 4 17.36 66.03 22.16
N ARG A 5 16.75 66.76 21.18
CA ARG A 5 17.27 67.94 20.41
C ARG A 5 18.38 67.54 19.40
N LYS A 6 18.42 67.94 18.13
CA LYS A 6 18.18 69.27 17.48
C LYS A 6 18.34 69.09 15.93
N MET A 7 17.56 69.77 15.07
CA MET A 7 17.92 70.91 14.18
C MET A 7 19.10 70.67 13.20
N VAL A 8 19.16 71.11 11.92
CA VAL A 8 18.41 72.07 11.07
C VAL A 8 19.01 72.01 9.64
N ALA A 9 18.19 72.34 8.62
CA ALA A 9 18.42 72.97 7.28
C ALA A 9 19.82 72.87 6.60
N GLY A 10 19.95 72.80 5.28
CA GLY A 10 19.07 73.12 4.17
C GLY A 10 19.92 73.47 2.92
N LEU A 11 19.24 73.96 1.89
CA LEU A 11 19.72 74.51 0.61
C LEU A 11 19.95 73.58 -0.58
N SER A 12 18.99 73.72 -1.49
CA SER A 12 18.99 73.41 -2.92
C SER A 12 20.05 74.18 -3.70
N ALA A 13 20.68 73.51 -4.67
CA ALA A 13 21.12 74.11 -5.93
C ALA A 13 21.24 72.99 -6.99
N ALA A 14 20.40 73.08 -8.02
CA ALA A 14 20.44 72.22 -9.19
C ALA A 14 21.33 72.84 -10.28
N ALA A 15 22.20 72.04 -10.89
CA ALA A 15 22.69 72.23 -12.25
C ALA A 15 23.09 70.87 -12.84
N ILE A 16 22.62 70.66 -14.07
CA ILE A 16 22.47 69.41 -14.83
C ILE A 16 23.74 69.11 -15.66
N VAL A 17 23.81 67.86 -16.15
CA VAL A 17 24.70 67.25 -17.19
C VAL A 17 25.79 66.37 -16.56
N ALA A 18 25.90 65.06 -16.76
CA ALA A 18 25.51 64.17 -17.85
C ALA A 18 25.14 62.76 -17.33
N SER A 19 24.39 62.04 -18.16
CA SER A 19 23.86 60.68 -18.03
C SER A 19 24.80 59.64 -17.41
N GLY A 20 24.39 59.15 -16.23
CA GLY A 20 24.83 57.89 -15.64
C GLY A 20 23.69 57.39 -14.75
N THR A 21 22.85 56.52 -15.28
CA THR A 21 21.74 55.91 -14.53
C THR A 21 22.30 54.85 -13.60
N MET A 22 22.21 55.11 -12.29
CA MET A 22 22.18 54.05 -11.29
C MET A 22 20.96 54.26 -10.39
N SER A 23 20.15 53.21 -10.39
CA SER A 23 18.86 53.05 -9.73
C SER A 23 18.99 53.04 -8.21
N LEU A 24 17.91 53.46 -7.56
CA LEU A 24 17.69 53.40 -6.12
C LEU A 24 17.23 51.97 -5.75
N ASN A 25 17.94 51.36 -4.81
CA ASN A 25 17.61 50.05 -4.23
C ASN A 25 16.48 50.19 -3.21
N VAL A 26 15.38 49.48 -3.46
CA VAL A 26 14.45 48.96 -2.45
C VAL A 26 14.84 47.49 -2.28
N LEU A 27 15.20 47.08 -1.07
CA LEU A 27 15.55 45.69 -0.75
C LEU A 27 14.26 44.88 -0.64
N ALA A 28 13.87 44.25 -1.74
CA ALA A 28 13.06 43.03 -1.74
C ALA A 28 13.98 41.85 -1.42
N ASP A 29 13.49 40.88 -0.65
CA ASP A 29 14.16 39.59 -0.46
C ASP A 29 14.37 38.88 -1.81
N PRO A 30 15.42 38.04 -1.92
CA PRO A 30 15.91 37.58 -3.21
C PRO A 30 14.94 36.58 -3.82
N ILE A 31 14.21 37.02 -4.85
CA ILE A 31 13.67 36.15 -5.88
C ILE A 31 14.87 35.39 -6.46
N GLN A 32 15.00 34.10 -6.13
CA GLN A 32 15.87 33.21 -6.88
C GLN A 32 15.42 33.27 -8.35
N PRO A 33 16.35 33.36 -9.32
CA PRO A 33 15.94 33.24 -10.71
C PRO A 33 15.31 31.85 -10.86
N GLU A 34 14.00 31.81 -11.12
CA GLU A 34 13.35 30.63 -11.67
C GLU A 34 14.23 30.17 -12.83
N GLN A 35 14.88 29.03 -12.64
CA GLN A 35 15.37 28.28 -13.76
C GLN A 35 14.15 28.01 -14.64
N PRO A 36 14.23 28.17 -15.97
CA PRO A 36 13.13 27.77 -16.81
C PRO A 36 12.88 26.29 -16.49
N ARG A 37 11.74 25.99 -15.85
CA ARG A 37 11.21 24.62 -15.81
C ARG A 37 11.21 24.19 -17.27
N ALA A 38 12.10 23.26 -17.59
CA ALA A 38 12.03 22.59 -18.86
C ALA A 38 10.65 21.90 -18.86
N GLU A 39 9.69 22.48 -19.57
CA GLU A 39 8.56 21.73 -20.11
C GLU A 39 9.16 20.72 -21.09
N ALA A 40 9.75 19.66 -20.54
CA ALA A 40 9.79 18.38 -21.19
C ALA A 40 8.58 17.65 -20.62
N GLN A 41 7.45 17.73 -21.32
CA GLN A 41 6.49 16.64 -21.28
C GLN A 41 7.29 15.38 -21.59
N TYR A 42 7.65 14.62 -20.56
CA TYR A 42 7.90 13.20 -20.72
C TYR A 42 6.53 12.61 -21.06
N LYS A 43 6.18 12.62 -22.34
CA LYS A 43 5.22 11.63 -22.82
C LYS A 43 5.92 10.30 -22.63
N ALA A 44 5.36 9.43 -21.80
CA ALA A 44 5.75 8.02 -21.78
C ALA A 44 5.84 7.53 -23.23
N GLU A 45 6.91 6.82 -23.57
CA GLU A 45 7.04 6.24 -24.90
C GLU A 45 6.08 5.05 -24.99
N ILE A 46 4.83 5.31 -25.43
CA ILE A 46 3.74 4.30 -25.57
C ILE A 46 4.10 3.13 -26.52
N ILE A 47 5.15 3.28 -27.32
CA ILE A 47 5.59 2.29 -28.31
C ILE A 47 7.03 1.91 -27.99
N GLU A 48 7.27 0.63 -27.71
CA GLU A 48 8.61 0.13 -27.51
C GLU A 48 9.39 0.17 -28.82
N ARG A 49 10.67 0.55 -28.75
CA ARG A 49 11.58 0.47 -29.88
C ARG A 49 12.79 -0.37 -29.52
N ILE A 50 12.92 -1.51 -30.18
CA ILE A 50 14.05 -2.42 -30.03
C ILE A 50 15.09 -2.07 -31.12
N TYR A 51 16.19 -1.43 -30.73
CA TYR A 51 17.21 -0.97 -31.66
C TYR A 51 18.61 -0.82 -31.03
N GLY A 52 19.62 -1.10 -31.84
CA GLY A 52 21.02 -0.83 -31.51
C GLY A 52 21.62 0.31 -32.33
N ALA A 53 22.88 0.63 -32.04
CA ALA A 53 23.65 1.63 -32.79
C ALA A 53 23.81 1.28 -34.30
N ASP A 54 23.73 -0.01 -34.63
CA ASP A 54 23.72 -0.53 -35.98
C ASP A 54 22.87 -1.82 -36.07
N ARG A 55 22.84 -2.45 -37.24
CA ARG A 55 22.07 -3.68 -37.51
C ARG A 55 22.52 -4.88 -36.69
N TYR A 56 23.81 -4.96 -36.34
CA TYR A 56 24.36 -6.08 -35.59
C TYR A 56 23.95 -5.94 -34.12
N ARG A 57 24.09 -4.74 -33.56
CA ARG A 57 23.59 -4.46 -32.22
C ARG A 57 22.07 -4.60 -32.15
N THR A 58 21.32 -4.16 -33.17
CA THR A 58 19.86 -4.36 -33.22
C THR A 58 19.48 -5.83 -33.16
N SER A 59 20.22 -6.73 -33.84
CA SER A 59 19.98 -8.18 -33.72
C SER A 59 20.23 -8.73 -32.31
N ILE A 60 21.15 -8.12 -31.56
CA ILE A 60 21.40 -8.46 -30.15
C ILE A 60 20.28 -7.93 -29.25
N GLU A 61 19.82 -6.69 -29.44
CA GLU A 61 18.68 -6.15 -28.66
C GLU A 61 17.41 -7.00 -28.87
N ILE A 62 17.14 -7.44 -30.11
CA ILE A 62 16.02 -8.35 -30.41
C ILE A 62 16.20 -9.71 -29.71
N SER A 63 17.43 -10.21 -29.65
CA SER A 63 17.76 -11.44 -28.91
C SER A 63 17.55 -11.26 -27.40
N GLN A 64 17.86 -10.09 -26.86
CA GLN A 64 17.66 -9.77 -25.44
C GLN A 64 16.18 -9.60 -25.08
N ALA A 65 15.37 -9.04 -25.98
CA ALA A 65 13.93 -8.97 -25.82
C ALA A 65 13.27 -10.37 -25.85
N GLY A 66 13.72 -11.25 -26.74
CA GLY A 66 13.06 -12.55 -26.95
C GLY A 66 13.53 -13.72 -26.08
N TRP A 67 14.74 -13.64 -25.48
CA TRP A 67 15.37 -14.76 -24.80
C TRP A 67 16.04 -14.34 -23.50
N ALA A 68 15.63 -14.95 -22.39
CA ALA A 68 16.24 -14.78 -21.07
C ALA A 68 17.66 -15.38 -21.01
N ASP A 69 18.41 -15.02 -19.97
CA ASP A 69 19.77 -15.53 -19.76
C ASP A 69 19.77 -17.07 -19.64
N GLY A 70 20.64 -17.73 -20.41
CA GLY A 70 20.76 -19.18 -20.45
C GLY A 70 19.61 -19.92 -21.14
N SER A 71 18.72 -19.23 -21.84
CA SER A 71 17.48 -19.83 -22.40
C SER A 71 17.60 -20.37 -23.83
N ALA A 72 18.67 -20.06 -24.57
CA ALA A 72 18.82 -20.49 -25.97
C ALA A 72 20.08 -21.35 -26.18
N GLU A 73 19.88 -22.68 -26.23
CA GLU A 73 20.97 -23.64 -26.48
C GLU A 73 21.56 -23.50 -27.90
N LYS A 74 20.72 -23.15 -28.87
CA LYS A 74 21.07 -22.97 -30.28
C LYS A 74 20.99 -21.51 -30.67
N VAL A 75 21.94 -21.04 -31.48
CA VAL A 75 21.92 -19.69 -32.07
C VAL A 75 22.25 -19.76 -33.55
N ILE A 76 21.50 -19.01 -34.36
CA ILE A 76 21.74 -18.90 -35.79
C ILE A 76 22.54 -17.63 -36.10
N ILE A 77 23.61 -17.76 -36.88
CA ILE A 77 24.41 -16.64 -37.37
C ILE A 77 24.16 -16.44 -38.87
N ALA A 78 23.79 -15.23 -39.24
CA ALA A 78 23.56 -14.83 -40.63
C ALA A 78 24.38 -13.58 -41.00
N ASN A 79 24.60 -13.38 -42.30
CA ASN A 79 25.28 -12.18 -42.78
C ASN A 79 24.36 -10.95 -42.69
N GLY A 80 24.85 -9.85 -42.12
CA GLY A 80 24.08 -8.60 -41.97
C GLY A 80 24.11 -7.66 -43.19
N LEU A 81 24.90 -7.96 -44.23
CA LEU A 81 25.06 -7.16 -45.45
C LEU A 81 24.41 -7.78 -46.70
N GLU A 82 24.25 -9.11 -46.75
CA GLU A 82 23.52 -9.87 -47.76
C GLU A 82 22.44 -10.78 -47.15
N PHE A 83 21.19 -10.59 -47.58
CA PHE A 83 20.02 -11.31 -47.03
C PHE A 83 19.84 -12.72 -47.58
N ALA A 84 20.46 -13.03 -48.71
CA ALA A 84 20.00 -14.08 -49.62
C ALA A 84 19.93 -15.47 -48.99
N ASP A 85 20.92 -15.80 -48.16
CA ASP A 85 21.07 -17.10 -47.52
C ASP A 85 20.27 -17.22 -46.20
N ALA A 86 19.75 -16.11 -45.68
CA ALA A 86 19.09 -16.05 -44.37
C ALA A 86 17.56 -15.93 -44.44
N LEU A 87 16.98 -15.57 -45.59
CA LEU A 87 15.52 -15.36 -45.75
C LEU A 87 14.66 -16.58 -45.41
N ALA A 88 15.18 -17.78 -45.64
CA ALA A 88 14.49 -19.03 -45.30
C ALA A 88 14.74 -19.47 -43.85
N GLY A 89 15.59 -18.76 -43.11
CA GLY A 89 16.11 -19.16 -41.80
C GLY A 89 15.14 -18.95 -40.64
N VAL A 90 14.19 -18.01 -40.73
CA VAL A 90 13.26 -17.68 -39.62
C VAL A 90 12.41 -18.88 -39.21
N PRO A 91 11.77 -19.67 -40.11
CA PRO A 91 11.08 -20.88 -39.71
C PRO A 91 11.96 -21.90 -38.98
N LEU A 92 13.21 -22.08 -39.42
CA LEU A 92 14.15 -22.98 -38.76
C LEU A 92 14.58 -22.47 -37.39
N ALA A 93 14.87 -21.16 -37.29
CA ALA A 93 15.23 -20.49 -36.05
C ALA A 93 14.12 -20.65 -34.99
N TYR A 94 12.88 -20.38 -35.38
CA TYR A 94 11.71 -20.56 -34.53
C TYR A 94 11.51 -22.02 -34.10
N ALA A 95 11.63 -22.98 -35.03
CA ALA A 95 11.52 -24.40 -34.71
C ALA A 95 12.59 -24.89 -33.73
N TRP A 96 13.72 -24.20 -33.63
CA TRP A 96 14.80 -24.46 -32.69
C TRP A 96 14.78 -23.58 -31.44
N ASP A 97 13.80 -22.69 -31.31
CA ASP A 97 13.78 -21.63 -30.30
C ASP A 97 15.09 -20.84 -30.22
N ALA A 98 15.65 -20.50 -31.38
CA ALA A 98 16.98 -19.92 -31.54
C ALA A 98 16.91 -18.49 -32.09
N PRO A 99 17.60 -17.50 -31.49
CA PRO A 99 17.72 -16.18 -32.09
C PRO A 99 18.58 -16.22 -33.37
N ILE A 100 18.31 -15.28 -34.28
CA ILE A 100 19.19 -14.98 -35.43
C ILE A 100 20.02 -13.75 -35.09
N LEU A 101 21.33 -13.92 -34.95
CA LEU A 101 22.28 -12.81 -34.79
C LEU A 101 22.97 -12.51 -36.13
N LEU A 102 23.24 -11.24 -36.38
CA LEU A 102 23.91 -10.79 -37.61
C LEU A 102 25.40 -10.57 -37.39
N THR A 103 26.20 -10.93 -38.39
CA THR A 103 27.65 -10.66 -38.42
C THR A 103 28.07 -10.02 -39.75
N PRO A 104 29.13 -9.19 -39.76
CA PRO A 104 29.87 -8.89 -40.97
C PRO A 104 30.47 -10.16 -41.62
N ASN A 105 30.90 -10.04 -42.88
CA ASN A 105 31.44 -11.17 -43.65
C ASN A 105 32.77 -11.72 -43.10
N ASP A 106 33.73 -10.83 -42.83
CA ASP A 106 35.15 -11.13 -42.58
C ASP A 106 35.60 -10.76 -41.15
N SER A 107 34.66 -10.35 -40.29
CA SER A 107 34.91 -10.04 -38.90
C SER A 107 33.75 -10.49 -38.03
N PHE A 108 34.08 -11.06 -36.88
CA PHE A 108 33.13 -11.40 -35.83
C PHE A 108 33.19 -10.34 -34.74
N LEU A 109 32.04 -9.88 -34.25
CA LEU A 109 31.95 -8.81 -33.26
C LEU A 109 32.05 -9.39 -31.84
N ASN A 110 32.74 -8.69 -30.95
CA ASN A 110 32.88 -9.12 -29.54
C ASN A 110 31.51 -9.19 -28.86
N ASP A 111 30.64 -8.22 -29.13
CA ASP A 111 29.28 -8.15 -28.62
C ASP A 111 28.44 -9.38 -28.99
N THR A 112 28.69 -9.99 -30.15
CA THR A 112 28.02 -11.25 -30.53
C THR A 112 28.52 -12.42 -29.70
N LEU A 113 29.81 -12.47 -29.32
CA LEU A 113 30.31 -13.51 -28.40
C LEU A 113 29.74 -13.34 -26.99
N GLU A 114 29.61 -12.10 -26.53
CA GLU A 114 28.98 -11.78 -25.24
C GLU A 114 27.51 -12.20 -25.24
N GLU A 115 26.79 -11.96 -26.33
CA GLU A 115 25.40 -12.39 -26.45
C GLU A 115 25.27 -13.92 -26.51
N LEU A 116 26.17 -14.63 -27.20
CA LEU A 116 26.21 -16.10 -27.17
C LEU A 116 26.44 -16.64 -25.75
N GLU A 117 27.30 -15.98 -24.97
CA GLU A 117 27.56 -16.35 -23.57
C GLU A 117 26.33 -16.10 -22.70
N ARG A 118 25.68 -14.93 -22.83
CA ARG A 118 24.44 -14.58 -22.11
C ARG A 118 23.34 -15.59 -22.39
N LEU A 119 23.13 -15.96 -23.65
CA LEU A 119 22.13 -16.93 -24.06
C LEU A 119 22.41 -18.36 -23.55
N GLY A 120 23.62 -18.64 -23.08
CA GLY A 120 24.05 -19.99 -22.70
C GLY A 120 24.18 -20.93 -23.89
N ALA A 121 24.47 -20.38 -25.08
CA ALA A 121 24.53 -21.14 -26.32
C ALA A 121 25.61 -22.22 -26.27
N SER A 122 25.34 -23.40 -26.83
CA SER A 122 26.33 -24.46 -27.02
C SER A 122 26.51 -24.86 -28.48
N GLU A 123 25.46 -24.65 -29.30
CA GLU A 123 25.44 -24.93 -30.72
C GLU A 123 25.22 -23.64 -31.52
N VAL A 124 26.12 -23.36 -32.47
CA VAL A 124 26.04 -22.18 -33.34
C VAL A 124 25.92 -22.63 -34.80
N HIS A 125 24.86 -22.21 -35.48
CA HIS A 125 24.55 -22.61 -36.85
C HIS A 125 24.69 -21.43 -37.80
N ILE A 126 25.63 -21.51 -38.73
CA ILE A 126 25.86 -20.48 -39.74
C ILE A 126 24.99 -20.75 -40.97
N LEU A 127 24.18 -19.78 -41.38
CA LEU A 127 23.44 -19.84 -42.63
C LEU A 127 24.23 -19.16 -43.75
N GLY A 128 24.43 -19.89 -44.85
CA GLY A 128 25.10 -19.40 -46.04
C GLY A 128 26.56 -19.83 -46.19
N GLY A 129 27.05 -19.71 -47.42
CA GLY A 129 28.39 -20.15 -47.79
C GLY A 129 29.51 -19.29 -47.18
N LYS A 130 30.76 -19.64 -47.50
CA LYS A 130 31.96 -18.93 -47.04
C LYS A 130 32.05 -17.49 -47.53
N THR A 131 31.31 -17.16 -48.59
CA THR A 131 31.19 -15.79 -49.10
C THR A 131 30.15 -14.99 -48.35
N ALA A 132 29.26 -15.61 -47.58
CA ALA A 132 28.32 -14.93 -46.71
C ALA A 132 28.93 -14.74 -45.33
N VAL A 133 29.40 -15.81 -44.70
CA VAL A 133 30.14 -15.75 -43.43
C VAL A 133 31.44 -16.51 -43.60
N SER A 134 32.57 -15.82 -43.49
CA SER A 134 33.87 -16.41 -43.83
C SER A 134 34.27 -17.55 -42.89
N ASP A 135 35.25 -18.37 -43.32
CA ASP A 135 35.81 -19.40 -42.44
C ASP A 135 36.51 -18.75 -41.24
N GLU A 136 37.13 -17.58 -41.44
CA GLU A 136 37.78 -16.84 -40.35
C GLU A 136 36.79 -16.39 -39.28
N ALA A 137 35.59 -15.94 -39.68
CA ALA A 137 34.53 -15.60 -38.74
C ALA A 137 34.03 -16.84 -37.96
N ALA A 138 33.85 -17.97 -38.66
CA ALA A 138 33.46 -19.24 -38.01
C ALA A 138 34.53 -19.74 -37.03
N GLU A 139 35.80 -19.65 -37.39
CA GLU A 139 36.93 -20.05 -36.53
C GLU A 139 37.00 -19.23 -35.23
N VAL A 140 36.54 -17.98 -35.21
CA VAL A 140 36.50 -17.17 -33.98
C VAL A 140 35.52 -17.79 -32.99
N ILE A 141 34.35 -18.21 -33.46
CA ILE A 141 33.30 -18.84 -32.64
C ILE A 141 33.77 -20.22 -32.15
N GLU A 142 34.40 -21.02 -33.02
CA GLU A 142 34.96 -22.33 -32.63
C GLU A 142 36.05 -22.19 -31.55
N LYS A 143 36.93 -21.18 -31.67
CA LYS A 143 37.98 -20.91 -30.67
C LYS A 143 37.42 -20.43 -29.33
N ALA A 144 36.24 -19.84 -29.32
CA ALA A 144 35.51 -19.46 -28.11
C ALA A 144 34.84 -20.67 -27.43
N GLY A 145 34.84 -21.86 -28.06
CA GLY A 145 34.43 -23.12 -27.44
C GLY A 145 33.06 -23.65 -27.87
N TYR A 146 32.40 -22.99 -28.83
CA TYR A 146 31.08 -23.40 -29.32
C TYR A 146 31.17 -24.47 -30.42
N ASN A 147 30.14 -25.32 -30.54
CA ASN A 147 30.01 -26.28 -31.64
C ASN A 147 29.42 -25.59 -32.88
N VAL A 148 30.26 -25.30 -33.88
CA VAL A 148 29.83 -24.57 -35.08
C VAL A 148 29.47 -25.53 -36.21
N THR A 149 28.27 -25.39 -36.76
CA THR A 149 27.85 -26.06 -37.99
C THR A 149 27.41 -25.05 -39.03
N ARG A 150 27.35 -25.47 -40.30
CA ARG A 150 27.01 -24.58 -41.42
C ARG A 150 25.99 -25.25 -42.34
N ILE A 151 24.92 -24.53 -42.65
CA ILE A 151 23.91 -24.90 -43.64
C ILE A 151 24.11 -23.99 -44.85
N ALA A 152 24.58 -24.55 -45.97
CA ALA A 152 24.99 -23.76 -47.13
C ALA A 152 24.95 -24.56 -48.43
N GLY A 153 24.35 -23.96 -49.45
CA GLY A 153 24.45 -24.40 -50.83
C GLY A 153 25.43 -23.58 -51.66
N ASP A 154 25.65 -24.00 -52.91
CA ASP A 154 26.46 -23.23 -53.87
C ASP A 154 25.77 -21.91 -54.30
N THR A 155 24.44 -21.84 -54.16
CA THR A 155 23.66 -20.62 -54.34
C THR A 155 22.57 -20.50 -53.27
N ARG A 156 21.95 -19.32 -53.16
CA ARG A 156 20.84 -19.04 -52.24
C ARG A 156 19.66 -20.01 -52.37
N TYR A 157 19.45 -20.57 -53.57
CA TYR A 157 18.37 -21.52 -53.81
C TYR A 157 18.68 -22.89 -53.19
N GLU A 158 19.92 -23.36 -53.32
CA GLU A 158 20.41 -24.57 -52.65
C GLU A 158 20.49 -24.38 -51.13
N THR A 159 20.89 -23.20 -50.64
CA THR A 159 20.87 -22.90 -49.19
C THR A 159 19.45 -22.98 -48.65
N ALA A 160 18.47 -22.33 -49.29
CA ALA A 160 17.07 -22.39 -48.89
C ALA A 160 16.51 -23.82 -48.93
N ALA A 161 16.91 -24.62 -49.94
CA ALA A 161 16.53 -26.04 -50.02
C ALA A 161 17.08 -26.86 -48.84
N GLN A 162 18.33 -26.63 -48.41
CA GLN A 162 18.91 -27.30 -47.25
C GLN A 162 18.24 -26.89 -45.95
N ILE A 163 17.93 -25.59 -45.77
CA ILE A 163 17.19 -25.09 -44.61
C ILE A 163 15.80 -25.73 -44.55
N ALA A 164 15.10 -25.81 -45.69
CA ALA A 164 13.80 -26.46 -45.78
C ALA A 164 13.85 -27.96 -45.41
N ALA A 165 14.89 -28.67 -45.86
CA ALA A 165 15.08 -30.07 -45.50
C ALA A 165 15.35 -30.26 -44.00
N GLU A 166 16.16 -29.38 -43.40
CA GLU A 166 16.47 -29.40 -41.97
C GLU A 166 15.24 -29.08 -41.11
N LEU A 167 14.46 -28.05 -41.49
CA LEU A 167 13.25 -27.65 -40.77
C LEU A 167 12.21 -28.78 -40.69
N THR A 168 12.09 -29.58 -41.76
CA THR A 168 10.95 -30.46 -41.98
C THR A 168 11.29 -31.93 -41.84
N ASP A 169 12.49 -32.26 -41.35
CA ASP A 169 13.06 -33.62 -41.36
C ASP A 169 12.93 -34.29 -42.75
N GLY A 170 13.04 -33.49 -43.82
CA GLY A 170 12.91 -33.90 -45.20
C GLY A 170 11.49 -34.19 -45.68
N LYS A 171 10.43 -33.74 -45.00
CA LYS A 171 9.03 -33.92 -45.44
C LYS A 171 8.13 -32.73 -45.14
N ALA A 172 7.49 -32.18 -46.17
CA ALA A 172 6.50 -31.11 -46.03
C ALA A 172 5.33 -31.29 -47.01
N GLU A 173 4.10 -31.10 -46.53
CA GLU A 173 2.92 -31.13 -47.41
C GLU A 173 2.77 -29.85 -48.23
N LYS A 174 3.08 -28.71 -47.61
CA LYS A 174 2.97 -27.37 -48.18
C LYS A 174 4.33 -26.67 -48.15
N ALA A 175 4.61 -25.81 -49.12
CA ALA A 175 5.79 -24.93 -49.12
C ALA A 175 5.46 -23.52 -49.62
N VAL A 176 6.16 -22.53 -49.08
CA VAL A 176 6.14 -21.16 -49.60
C VAL A 176 7.20 -21.02 -50.69
N VAL A 177 6.86 -20.36 -51.80
CA VAL A 177 7.80 -20.00 -52.86
C VAL A 177 7.84 -18.48 -53.00
N ALA A 178 8.97 -17.91 -52.60
CA ALA A 178 9.23 -16.46 -52.65
C ALA A 178 10.38 -16.12 -53.62
N SER A 179 10.54 -14.85 -53.95
CA SER A 179 11.62 -14.43 -54.84
C SER A 179 12.97 -14.53 -54.14
N GLY A 180 13.94 -15.21 -54.75
CA GLY A 180 15.34 -15.13 -54.33
C GLY A 180 16.02 -13.83 -54.78
N GLN A 181 15.36 -12.98 -55.58
CA GLN A 181 15.92 -11.75 -56.13
C GLN A 181 15.48 -10.49 -55.37
N SER A 182 14.44 -10.60 -54.52
CA SER A 182 13.94 -9.52 -53.67
C SER A 182 13.53 -10.09 -52.31
N PHE A 183 13.91 -9.42 -51.22
CA PHE A 183 13.73 -9.95 -49.87
C PHE A 183 12.34 -9.72 -49.28
N ALA A 184 11.66 -8.63 -49.67
CA ALA A 184 10.50 -8.14 -48.93
C ALA A 184 9.37 -9.16 -48.86
N ASP A 185 9.15 -9.90 -49.95
CA ASP A 185 8.10 -10.91 -50.04
C ASP A 185 8.41 -12.14 -49.18
N ALA A 186 9.66 -12.60 -49.16
CA ALA A 186 10.10 -13.73 -48.32
C ALA A 186 10.09 -13.37 -46.83
N LEU A 187 10.45 -12.13 -46.52
CA LEU A 187 10.44 -11.60 -45.16
C LEU A 187 9.02 -11.45 -44.61
N SER A 188 8.08 -10.98 -45.44
CA SER A 188 6.68 -10.74 -45.03
C SER A 188 5.93 -12.01 -44.64
N ILE A 189 6.36 -13.18 -45.12
CA ILE A 189 5.76 -14.48 -44.81
C ILE A 189 6.58 -15.26 -43.76
N ALA A 190 7.78 -14.80 -43.40
CA ALA A 190 8.74 -15.56 -42.61
C ALA A 190 8.18 -15.99 -41.23
N GLY A 191 7.55 -15.06 -40.50
CA GLY A 191 6.96 -15.34 -39.18
C GLY A 191 5.73 -16.27 -39.27
N ILE A 192 4.84 -16.03 -40.25
CA ILE A 192 3.68 -16.89 -40.51
C ILE A 192 4.14 -18.32 -40.88
N ALA A 193 5.12 -18.43 -41.77
CA ALA A 193 5.69 -19.71 -42.17
C ALA A 193 6.36 -20.44 -41.00
N ALA A 194 6.94 -19.70 -40.06
CA ALA A 194 7.52 -20.25 -38.84
C ALA A 194 6.44 -20.87 -37.93
N GLN A 195 5.37 -20.12 -37.64
CA GLN A 195 4.26 -20.58 -36.80
C GLN A 195 3.53 -21.80 -37.41
N GLU A 196 3.39 -21.82 -38.74
CA GLU A 196 2.74 -22.92 -39.47
C GLU A 196 3.69 -24.09 -39.76
N GLY A 197 4.99 -23.98 -39.46
CA GLY A 197 6.00 -24.98 -39.77
C GLY A 197 6.19 -25.22 -41.28
N ILE A 198 5.93 -24.21 -42.11
CA ILE A 198 5.99 -24.30 -43.58
C ILE A 198 7.39 -23.87 -44.06
N PRO A 199 8.10 -24.69 -44.85
CA PRO A 199 9.38 -24.29 -45.41
C PRO A 199 9.25 -23.18 -46.45
N VAL A 200 10.19 -22.24 -46.43
CA VAL A 200 10.32 -21.17 -47.43
C VAL A 200 11.41 -21.56 -48.44
N LEU A 201 11.00 -21.69 -49.70
CA LEU A 201 11.88 -21.93 -50.84
C LEU A 201 11.94 -20.70 -51.74
N LEU A 202 13.06 -20.54 -52.46
CA LEU A 202 13.32 -19.37 -53.29
C LEU A 202 13.22 -19.69 -54.77
N SER A 203 12.75 -18.74 -55.58
CA SER A 203 12.70 -18.85 -57.04
C SER A 203 13.27 -17.62 -57.74
N LEU A 204 13.69 -17.79 -59.00
CA LEU A 204 13.88 -16.65 -59.91
C LEU A 204 12.52 -16.22 -60.48
N SER A 205 12.51 -15.00 -61.04
CA SER A 205 11.29 -14.41 -61.61
C SER A 205 10.78 -15.14 -62.85
N ASP A 206 11.65 -15.66 -63.70
CA ASP A 206 11.30 -16.25 -65.00
C ASP A 206 11.58 -17.76 -65.11
N ARG A 207 12.17 -18.38 -64.08
CA ARG A 207 12.48 -19.82 -64.07
C ARG A 207 12.52 -20.39 -62.65
N LEU A 208 12.07 -21.63 -62.47
CA LEU A 208 12.24 -22.34 -61.21
C LEU A 208 13.67 -22.90 -61.13
N PRO A 209 14.48 -22.57 -60.10
CA PRO A 209 15.79 -23.17 -59.92
C PRO A 209 15.70 -24.69 -59.76
N GLU A 210 16.67 -25.42 -60.32
CA GLU A 210 16.70 -26.89 -60.22
C GLU A 210 16.72 -27.36 -58.75
N ALA A 211 17.49 -26.68 -57.89
CA ALA A 211 17.53 -26.94 -56.46
C ALA A 211 16.15 -26.86 -55.80
N THR A 212 15.37 -25.82 -56.12
CA THR A 212 14.02 -25.62 -55.59
C THR A 212 13.07 -26.70 -56.07
N ASN A 213 13.09 -27.02 -57.38
CA ASN A 213 12.22 -28.06 -57.94
C ASN A 213 12.52 -29.44 -57.35
N VAL A 214 13.80 -29.79 -57.25
CA VAL A 214 14.25 -31.07 -56.67
C VAL A 214 13.84 -31.16 -55.21
N GLU A 215 13.94 -30.07 -54.45
CA GLU A 215 13.59 -30.10 -53.03
C GLU A 215 12.08 -30.21 -52.81
N LEU A 216 11.25 -29.49 -53.59
CA LEU A 216 9.79 -29.67 -53.57
C LEU A 216 9.39 -31.15 -53.79
N GLU A 217 10.03 -31.83 -54.73
CA GLU A 217 9.80 -33.26 -54.99
C GLU A 217 10.24 -34.16 -53.84
N LYS A 218 11.41 -33.91 -53.25
CA LYS A 218 11.94 -34.70 -52.12
C LYS A 218 11.10 -34.56 -50.86
N LEU A 219 10.70 -33.33 -50.54
CA LEU A 219 9.85 -33.02 -49.39
C LEU A 219 8.45 -33.60 -49.55
N GLY A 220 8.03 -33.93 -50.78
CA GLY A 220 6.70 -34.45 -51.07
C GLY A 220 5.62 -33.36 -51.08
N VAL A 221 6.01 -32.11 -51.38
CA VAL A 221 5.12 -30.96 -51.37
C VAL A 221 4.05 -31.13 -52.45
N ASN A 222 2.78 -30.98 -52.06
CA ASN A 222 1.65 -31.12 -52.96
C ASN A 222 0.87 -29.81 -53.17
N GLU A 223 1.16 -28.80 -52.34
CA GLU A 223 0.57 -27.46 -52.35
C GLU A 223 1.64 -26.38 -52.16
N THR A 224 1.54 -25.28 -52.91
CA THR A 224 2.50 -24.18 -52.82
C THR A 224 1.81 -22.83 -52.68
N ILE A 225 2.43 -21.94 -51.90
CA ILE A 225 1.99 -20.55 -51.76
C ILE A 225 3.05 -19.66 -52.41
N ILE A 226 2.68 -19.01 -53.50
CA ILE A 226 3.53 -18.05 -54.21
C ILE A 226 3.30 -16.66 -53.63
N ILE A 227 4.38 -16.02 -53.20
CA ILE A 227 4.33 -14.65 -52.69
C ILE A 227 4.75 -13.68 -53.78
N GLY A 228 3.91 -12.68 -54.03
CA GLY A 228 4.18 -11.59 -54.96
C GLY A 228 3.46 -11.72 -56.30
N GLY A 229 3.47 -10.62 -57.06
CA GLY A 229 2.82 -10.53 -58.36
C GLY A 229 3.53 -11.31 -59.46
N GLU A 230 2.91 -11.37 -60.65
CA GLU A 230 3.46 -12.08 -61.82
C GLU A 230 4.78 -11.50 -62.35
N ASN A 231 5.09 -10.25 -62.01
CA ASN A 231 6.37 -9.62 -62.34
C ASN A 231 7.50 -10.07 -61.40
N VAL A 232 7.16 -10.64 -60.23
CA VAL A 232 8.11 -11.11 -59.22
C VAL A 232 8.37 -12.61 -59.40
N ILE A 233 7.31 -13.39 -59.61
CA ILE A 233 7.37 -14.81 -60.00
C ILE A 233 6.36 -15.00 -61.13
N SER A 234 6.83 -15.34 -62.32
CA SER A 234 6.01 -15.41 -63.53
C SER A 234 4.93 -16.49 -63.45
N LYS A 235 3.96 -16.39 -64.37
CA LYS A 235 2.96 -17.46 -64.57
C LYS A 235 3.61 -18.77 -65.00
N ASP A 236 4.70 -18.71 -65.75
CA ASP A 236 5.39 -19.91 -66.23
C ASP A 236 6.00 -20.68 -65.06
N VAL A 237 6.69 -19.98 -64.15
CA VAL A 237 7.18 -20.57 -62.89
C VAL A 237 6.03 -21.11 -62.05
N ALA A 238 4.92 -20.37 -61.93
CA ALA A 238 3.77 -20.85 -61.16
C ALA A 238 3.20 -22.16 -61.70
N ASN A 239 3.14 -22.32 -63.02
CA ASN A 239 2.64 -23.55 -63.65
C ASN A 239 3.52 -24.78 -63.42
N GLU A 240 4.79 -24.58 -63.02
CA GLU A 240 5.71 -25.66 -62.65
C GLU A 240 5.52 -26.12 -61.20
N LEU A 241 4.83 -25.34 -60.35
CA LEU A 241 4.65 -25.62 -58.93
C LEU A 241 3.42 -26.50 -58.66
N PRO A 242 3.44 -27.33 -57.59
CA PRO A 242 2.31 -28.16 -57.21
C PRO A 242 1.20 -27.31 -56.57
N ARG A 243 0.00 -27.32 -57.17
CA ARG A 243 -1.21 -26.59 -56.75
C ARG A 243 -0.90 -25.17 -56.20
N PRO A 244 -0.40 -24.26 -57.04
CA PRO A 244 0.01 -22.94 -56.61
C PRO A 244 -1.19 -22.07 -56.23
N GLU A 245 -1.23 -21.60 -55.00
CA GLU A 245 -2.02 -20.44 -54.56
C GLU A 245 -1.12 -19.21 -54.58
N ARG A 246 -1.64 -18.05 -54.99
CA ARG A 246 -0.83 -16.82 -55.09
C ARG A 246 -1.41 -15.70 -54.26
N ILE A 247 -0.61 -15.18 -53.35
CA ILE A 247 -0.90 -13.97 -52.58
C ILE A 247 -0.17 -12.79 -53.24
N ARG A 248 -0.90 -11.72 -53.52
CA ARG A 248 -0.40 -10.56 -54.28
C ARG A 248 -0.98 -9.25 -53.75
N GLY A 249 -0.22 -8.18 -53.88
CA GLY A 249 -0.60 -6.80 -53.60
C GLY A 249 0.00 -5.85 -54.64
N LYS A 250 -0.34 -4.55 -54.58
CA LYS A 250 0.19 -3.55 -55.52
C LYS A 250 1.67 -3.26 -55.29
N ASP A 251 2.12 -3.37 -54.05
CA ASP A 251 3.50 -3.22 -53.61
C ASP A 251 3.79 -4.18 -52.43
N ARG A 252 4.99 -4.11 -51.87
CA ARG A 252 5.43 -5.00 -50.77
C ARG A 252 4.63 -4.80 -49.47
N TYR A 253 4.08 -3.60 -49.25
CA TYR A 253 3.33 -3.28 -48.04
C TYR A 253 1.91 -3.85 -48.13
N GLU A 254 1.27 -3.72 -49.29
CA GLU A 254 -0.02 -4.39 -49.55
C GLU A 254 0.13 -5.92 -49.60
N ILE A 255 1.26 -6.47 -50.07
CA ILE A 255 1.53 -7.92 -50.00
C ILE A 255 1.63 -8.39 -48.55
N ASN A 256 2.33 -7.65 -47.69
CA ASN A 256 2.48 -7.98 -46.28
C ASN A 256 1.12 -8.01 -45.54
N ILE A 257 0.27 -7.01 -45.72
CA ILE A 257 -1.09 -7.02 -45.14
C ILE A 257 -1.96 -8.14 -45.72
N ALA A 258 -1.92 -8.36 -47.03
CA ALA A 258 -2.68 -9.46 -47.66
C ALA A 258 -2.25 -10.85 -47.16
N LEU A 259 -1.00 -11.01 -46.69
CA LEU A 259 -0.53 -12.24 -46.05
C LEU A 259 -1.15 -12.40 -44.67
N LEU A 260 -1.11 -11.36 -43.84
CA LEU A 260 -1.73 -11.39 -42.50
C LEU A 260 -3.22 -11.72 -42.60
N GLU A 261 -3.94 -11.10 -43.53
CA GLU A 261 -5.36 -11.39 -43.79
C GLU A 261 -5.59 -12.82 -44.31
N ALA A 262 -4.79 -13.30 -45.27
CA ALA A 262 -4.98 -14.63 -45.87
C ALA A 262 -4.79 -15.77 -44.87
N PHE A 263 -3.96 -15.55 -43.84
CA PHE A 263 -3.72 -16.50 -42.76
C PHE A 263 -4.56 -16.20 -41.51
N ASN A 264 -5.44 -15.21 -41.55
CA ASN A 264 -6.26 -14.75 -40.41
C ASN A 264 -5.42 -14.43 -39.16
N VAL A 265 -4.28 -13.77 -39.33
CA VAL A 265 -3.46 -13.29 -38.22
C VAL A 265 -4.18 -12.10 -37.60
N ASN A 266 -4.78 -12.32 -36.43
CA ASN A 266 -5.33 -11.30 -35.55
C ASN A 266 -4.45 -11.20 -34.30
N PRO A 267 -3.48 -10.27 -34.26
CA PRO A 267 -2.49 -10.23 -33.22
C PRO A 267 -2.88 -9.27 -32.09
N GLU A 268 -2.61 -9.66 -30.85
CA GLU A 268 -2.57 -8.72 -29.71
C GLU A 268 -1.39 -7.73 -29.90
N ASN A 269 -0.26 -8.21 -30.45
CA ASN A 269 0.97 -7.43 -30.63
C ASN A 269 1.36 -7.24 -32.10
N VAL A 270 1.70 -6.01 -32.50
CA VAL A 270 2.17 -5.70 -33.86
C VAL A 270 3.59 -5.13 -33.86
N TYR A 271 4.50 -5.81 -34.55
CA TYR A 271 5.83 -5.29 -34.82
C TYR A 271 5.89 -4.52 -36.14
N VAL A 272 6.54 -3.37 -36.14
CA VAL A 272 6.76 -2.53 -37.31
C VAL A 272 8.24 -2.45 -37.62
N ALA A 273 8.62 -2.85 -38.84
CA ALA A 273 10.01 -2.81 -39.30
C ALA A 273 10.15 -2.10 -40.65
N SER A 274 11.39 -1.73 -41.01
CA SER A 274 11.64 -1.15 -42.33
C SER A 274 11.41 -2.18 -43.44
N GLY A 275 10.63 -1.81 -44.45
CA GLY A 275 10.54 -2.55 -45.70
C GLY A 275 11.60 -2.12 -46.73
N LYS A 276 12.49 -1.19 -46.39
CA LYS A 276 13.59 -0.70 -47.26
C LYS A 276 14.88 -1.50 -47.07
N ASP A 277 15.19 -1.86 -45.83
CA ASP A 277 16.26 -2.77 -45.44
C ASP A 277 15.62 -4.05 -44.89
N TYR A 278 16.39 -5.11 -44.69
CA TYR A 278 15.88 -6.41 -44.27
C TYR A 278 16.38 -6.84 -42.89
N ALA A 279 17.48 -6.26 -42.41
CA ALA A 279 18.22 -6.77 -41.26
C ALA A 279 17.34 -6.87 -40.00
N ASP A 280 16.72 -5.75 -39.61
CA ASP A 280 15.94 -5.66 -38.37
C ASP A 280 14.69 -6.56 -38.42
N ALA A 281 14.01 -6.59 -39.57
CA ALA A 281 12.84 -7.43 -39.77
C ALA A 281 13.19 -8.93 -39.84
N LEU A 282 14.36 -9.29 -40.38
CA LEU A 282 14.80 -10.68 -40.48
C LEU A 282 15.04 -11.27 -39.09
N THR A 283 15.73 -10.53 -38.24
CA THR A 283 16.02 -10.96 -36.87
C THR A 283 14.78 -10.84 -35.99
N GLY A 284 14.00 -9.77 -36.15
CA GLY A 284 12.72 -9.56 -35.47
C GLY A 284 11.67 -10.61 -35.83
N GLY A 285 11.72 -11.18 -37.04
CA GLY A 285 10.73 -12.16 -37.50
C GLY A 285 10.67 -13.45 -36.66
N VAL A 286 11.75 -13.81 -35.96
CA VAL A 286 11.74 -14.96 -35.03
C VAL A 286 11.00 -14.59 -33.74
N LEU A 287 11.29 -13.40 -33.19
CA LEU A 287 10.61 -12.87 -32.00
C LEU A 287 9.11 -12.70 -32.28
N THR A 288 8.77 -12.09 -33.42
CA THR A 288 7.39 -11.95 -33.87
C THR A 288 6.68 -13.30 -33.96
N ALA A 289 7.35 -14.34 -34.48
CA ALA A 289 6.77 -15.68 -34.51
C ALA A 289 6.57 -16.28 -33.10
N LYS A 290 7.55 -16.11 -32.21
CA LYS A 290 7.54 -16.56 -30.81
C LYS A 290 6.37 -16.00 -30.01
N GLU A 291 6.04 -14.74 -30.24
CA GLU A 291 4.99 -14.02 -29.52
C GLU A 291 3.59 -14.15 -30.14
N GLY A 292 3.43 -14.87 -31.24
CA GLY A 292 2.13 -14.88 -31.92
C GLY A 292 1.79 -13.56 -32.64
N ALA A 293 2.75 -12.63 -32.71
CA ALA A 293 2.57 -11.27 -33.19
C ALA A 293 2.51 -11.15 -34.73
N ALA A 294 2.11 -9.99 -35.24
CA ALA A 294 2.22 -9.67 -36.67
C ALA A 294 3.44 -8.80 -36.98
N LEU A 295 4.24 -9.22 -37.97
CA LEU A 295 5.32 -8.39 -38.50
C LEU A 295 4.84 -7.57 -39.70
N THR A 296 4.88 -6.25 -39.57
CA THR A 296 4.44 -5.30 -40.59
C THR A 296 5.58 -4.44 -41.11
N LEU A 297 5.47 -3.97 -42.36
CA LEU A 297 6.54 -3.22 -43.03
C LEU A 297 6.14 -1.77 -43.34
N VAL A 298 7.11 -0.85 -43.17
CA VAL A 298 6.95 0.57 -43.51
C VAL A 298 8.12 1.12 -44.35
N HIS A 299 8.03 2.37 -44.80
CA HIS A 299 9.14 3.05 -45.50
C HIS A 299 9.30 4.48 -44.97
N ASP A 300 8.96 5.49 -45.78
CA ASP A 300 9.04 6.90 -45.38
C ASP A 300 7.71 7.40 -44.78
N ARG A 301 6.65 6.60 -44.88
CA ARG A 301 5.30 6.89 -44.38
C ARG A 301 4.58 5.60 -43.98
N LEU A 302 3.55 5.71 -43.15
CA LEU A 302 2.62 4.63 -42.84
C LEU A 302 1.80 4.27 -44.10
N PRO A 303 1.85 3.03 -44.60
CA PRO A 303 1.00 2.58 -45.70
C PRO A 303 -0.49 2.62 -45.30
N ALA A 304 -1.37 3.05 -46.21
CA ALA A 304 -2.80 3.10 -45.94
C ALA A 304 -3.38 1.71 -45.59
N SER A 305 -2.86 0.65 -46.21
CA SER A 305 -3.25 -0.73 -45.87
C SER A 305 -2.87 -1.13 -44.45
N LEU A 306 -1.72 -0.67 -43.94
CA LEU A 306 -1.31 -0.92 -42.56
C LEU A 306 -2.15 -0.11 -41.58
N ALA A 307 -2.44 1.16 -41.89
CA ALA A 307 -3.34 1.96 -41.06
C ALA A 307 -4.73 1.30 -40.93
N THR A 308 -5.32 0.84 -42.03
CA THR A 308 -6.60 0.10 -42.00
C THR A 308 -6.49 -1.20 -41.20
N TYR A 309 -5.41 -1.96 -41.38
CA TYR A 309 -5.19 -3.18 -40.60
C TYR A 309 -5.11 -2.91 -39.09
N LEU A 310 -4.41 -1.84 -38.68
CA LEU A 310 -4.32 -1.44 -37.27
C LEU A 310 -5.67 -0.97 -36.72
N GLU A 311 -6.44 -0.18 -37.49
CA GLU A 311 -7.80 0.25 -37.11
C GLU A 311 -8.78 -0.92 -36.97
N GLU A 312 -8.67 -1.95 -37.82
CA GLU A 312 -9.61 -3.08 -37.82
C GLU A 312 -9.28 -4.13 -36.75
N ASN A 313 -8.02 -4.27 -36.36
CA ASN A 313 -7.57 -5.28 -35.40
C ASN A 313 -7.34 -4.72 -33.98
N GLU A 314 -7.22 -3.39 -33.81
CA GLU A 314 -7.07 -2.71 -32.51
C GLU A 314 -6.04 -3.40 -31.57
N PRO A 315 -4.76 -3.52 -31.98
CA PRO A 315 -3.76 -4.23 -31.20
C PRO A 315 -3.55 -3.58 -29.82
N GLU A 316 -3.25 -4.41 -28.83
CA GLU A 316 -2.91 -3.99 -27.47
C GLU A 316 -1.54 -3.30 -27.47
N GLU A 317 -0.58 -3.88 -28.20
CA GLU A 317 0.78 -3.35 -28.29
C GLU A 317 1.23 -3.13 -29.74
N VAL A 318 1.97 -2.04 -29.97
CA VAL A 318 2.71 -1.82 -31.21
C VAL A 318 4.16 -1.51 -30.87
N SER A 319 5.08 -2.26 -31.45
CA SER A 319 6.52 -2.15 -31.18
C SER A 319 7.34 -2.04 -32.47
N ILE A 320 8.52 -1.43 -32.40
CA ILE A 320 9.33 -1.10 -33.58
C ILE A 320 10.68 -1.82 -33.55
N PHE A 321 11.00 -2.50 -34.65
CA PHE A 321 12.36 -2.97 -34.90
C PHE A 321 13.19 -1.93 -35.68
N GLY A 322 14.34 -1.58 -35.11
CA GLY A 322 15.33 -0.71 -35.73
C GLY A 322 15.23 0.76 -35.36
N GLY A 323 16.33 1.49 -35.54
CA GLY A 323 16.45 2.90 -35.14
C GLY A 323 15.66 3.86 -36.04
N GLN A 324 15.77 5.16 -35.76
CA GLN A 324 15.04 6.21 -36.50
C GLN A 324 15.33 6.25 -38.02
N SER A 325 16.47 5.70 -38.46
CA SER A 325 16.80 5.59 -39.89
C SER A 325 16.04 4.46 -40.60
N ALA A 326 15.59 3.45 -39.84
CA ALA A 326 14.80 2.32 -40.33
C ALA A 326 13.30 2.66 -40.30
N VAL A 327 12.83 3.19 -39.16
CA VAL A 327 11.45 3.66 -38.95
C VAL A 327 11.49 5.03 -38.29
N ASN A 328 11.14 6.07 -39.07
CA ASN A 328 11.30 7.46 -38.67
C ASN A 328 10.28 7.93 -37.61
N SER A 329 10.56 9.06 -36.95
CA SER A 329 9.71 9.62 -35.89
C SER A 329 8.30 9.97 -36.34
N SER A 330 8.10 10.35 -37.62
CA SER A 330 6.75 10.64 -38.12
C SER A 330 5.89 9.39 -38.22
N ILE A 331 6.48 8.22 -38.47
CA ILE A 331 5.78 6.93 -38.41
C ILE A 331 5.50 6.57 -36.96
N TYR A 332 6.49 6.72 -36.07
CA TYR A 332 6.30 6.51 -34.63
C TYR A 332 5.10 7.31 -34.08
N GLU A 333 5.05 8.61 -34.35
CA GLU A 333 3.94 9.49 -33.93
C GLU A 333 2.58 9.06 -34.51
N GLN A 334 2.56 8.53 -35.74
CA GLN A 334 1.32 8.02 -36.33
C GLN A 334 0.88 6.70 -35.70
N LEU A 335 1.83 5.81 -35.36
CA LEU A 335 1.54 4.52 -34.74
C LEU A 335 0.93 4.68 -33.34
N GLN A 336 1.33 5.71 -32.59
CA GLN A 336 0.77 6.02 -31.26
C GLN A 336 -0.76 6.21 -31.28
N GLY A 337 -1.34 6.56 -32.43
CA GLY A 337 -2.79 6.69 -32.58
C GLY A 337 -3.56 5.37 -32.73
N TYR A 338 -2.86 4.23 -32.79
CA TYR A 338 -3.44 2.90 -32.97
C TYR A 338 -3.11 1.91 -31.84
N VAL A 339 -2.42 2.37 -30.81
CA VAL A 339 -2.18 1.60 -29.58
C VAL A 339 -3.31 1.98 -28.63
N LYS A 340 -4.01 0.99 -28.04
CA LYS A 340 -4.87 1.29 -26.89
C LYS A 340 -3.97 1.87 -25.81
N PRO A 341 -4.27 3.04 -25.21
CA PRO A 341 -3.53 3.42 -24.02
C PRO A 341 -3.62 2.24 -23.04
N GLU A 342 -2.48 1.81 -22.48
CA GLU A 342 -2.52 0.97 -21.28
C GLU A 342 -3.49 1.65 -20.33
N GLU A 343 -4.48 0.91 -19.85
CA GLU A 343 -5.23 1.35 -18.67
C GLU A 343 -4.18 1.36 -17.54
N GLU A 344 -3.54 2.51 -17.34
CA GLU A 344 -2.73 2.73 -16.17
C GLU A 344 -3.66 2.56 -14.98
N ASN A 345 -3.51 1.43 -14.29
CA ASN A 345 -4.12 1.26 -13.00
C ASN A 345 -3.70 2.43 -12.11
N PHE A 346 -4.66 2.97 -11.37
CA PHE A 346 -4.43 4.10 -10.51
C PHE A 346 -3.81 3.62 -9.18
N ASN A 347 -2.67 4.18 -8.80
CA ASN A 347 -2.02 3.87 -7.53
C ASN A 347 -2.34 4.95 -6.49
N LEU A 348 -2.85 4.52 -5.33
CA LEU A 348 -3.10 5.37 -4.18
C LEU A 348 -2.21 4.95 -3.02
N THR A 349 -1.40 5.87 -2.52
CA THR A 349 -0.66 5.69 -1.27
C THR A 349 -1.39 6.40 -0.13
N ILE A 350 -1.70 5.66 0.93
CA ILE A 350 -2.34 6.14 2.15
C ILE A 350 -1.38 5.92 3.32
N MET A 351 -0.94 7.00 3.93
CA MET A 351 -0.42 7.01 5.28
C MET A 351 -1.58 7.17 6.26
N HIS A 352 -1.55 6.46 7.39
CA HIS A 352 -2.60 6.62 8.38
C HIS A 352 -2.14 6.45 9.83
N THR A 353 -2.90 7.05 10.73
CA THR A 353 -2.83 6.90 12.19
C THR A 353 -4.22 6.73 12.78
N ASN A 354 -4.28 6.17 13.99
CA ASN A 354 -5.50 6.03 14.78
C ASN A 354 -5.11 6.00 16.27
N ASP A 355 -6.02 6.39 17.16
CA ASP A 355 -5.89 6.19 18.61
C ASP A 355 -4.58 6.73 19.18
N THR A 356 -4.20 7.94 18.73
CA THR A 356 -2.92 8.54 19.14
C THR A 356 -2.95 9.00 20.60
N HIS A 357 -4.14 9.27 21.14
CA HIS A 357 -4.40 9.47 22.57
C HIS A 357 -3.42 10.45 23.24
N ALA A 358 -3.18 11.59 22.58
CA ALA A 358 -2.24 12.61 23.02
C ALA A 358 -0.81 12.12 23.31
N ASN A 359 -0.33 11.04 22.67
CA ASN A 359 1.02 10.52 22.84
C ASN A 359 2.03 11.29 21.98
N LEU A 360 2.41 12.49 22.44
CA LEU A 360 3.28 13.40 21.69
C LEU A 360 4.78 13.17 21.91
N ASP A 361 5.20 12.32 22.85
CA ASP A 361 6.62 12.19 23.20
C ASP A 361 7.53 11.78 22.03
N GLU A 362 7.00 10.99 21.09
CA GLU A 362 7.66 10.56 19.86
C GLU A 362 7.09 11.22 18.58
N VAL A 363 6.27 12.26 18.69
CA VAL A 363 5.62 12.88 17.50
C VAL A 363 6.62 13.45 16.50
N ALA A 364 7.78 13.91 16.95
CA ALA A 364 8.85 14.38 16.08
C ALA A 364 9.44 13.26 15.23
N LYS A 365 9.45 12.01 15.74
CA LYS A 365 9.85 10.84 14.96
C LYS A 365 8.79 10.45 13.93
N ARG A 366 7.51 10.57 14.27
CA ARG A 366 6.40 10.37 13.32
C ARG A 366 6.48 11.38 12.17
N ALA A 367 6.82 12.64 12.46
CA ALA A 367 7.02 13.64 11.42
C ALA A 367 8.12 13.23 10.42
N THR A 368 9.24 12.65 10.90
CA THR A 368 10.26 12.06 10.01
C THR A 368 9.71 10.92 9.16
N ALA A 369 8.91 10.01 9.74
CA ALA A 369 8.28 8.91 8.99
C ALA A 369 7.41 9.45 7.84
N VAL A 370 6.53 10.42 8.12
CA VAL A 370 5.67 11.07 7.12
C VAL A 370 6.51 11.76 6.04
N ASN A 371 7.54 12.51 6.44
CA ASN A 371 8.42 13.20 5.50
C ASN A 371 9.17 12.24 4.58
N ASN A 372 9.58 11.07 5.09
CA ASN A 372 10.25 10.05 4.28
C ASN A 372 9.31 9.46 3.22
N VAL A 373 8.06 9.15 3.59
CA VAL A 373 7.06 8.66 2.62
C VAL A 373 6.79 9.73 1.56
N ARG A 374 6.57 10.99 1.96
CA ARG A 374 6.32 12.09 1.01
C ARG A 374 7.50 12.45 0.12
N ALA A 375 8.72 12.13 0.55
CA ALA A 375 9.90 12.29 -0.30
C ALA A 375 9.91 11.28 -1.46
N GLU A 376 9.26 10.12 -1.28
CA GLU A 376 9.09 9.09 -2.32
C GLU A 376 7.81 9.32 -3.14
N ASN A 377 6.68 9.61 -2.47
CA ASN A 377 5.39 9.92 -3.10
C ASN A 377 4.79 11.23 -2.52
N PRO A 378 4.96 12.38 -3.20
CA PRO A 378 4.43 13.67 -2.75
C PRO A 378 2.90 13.76 -2.64
N GLU A 379 2.16 12.92 -3.37
CA GLU A 379 0.69 12.93 -3.42
C GLU A 379 0.07 11.92 -2.42
N ALA A 380 0.90 11.23 -1.60
CA ALA A 380 0.43 10.30 -0.59
C ALA A 380 -0.45 11.00 0.46
N LEU A 381 -1.66 10.46 0.67
CA LEU A 381 -2.63 11.00 1.61
C LEU A 381 -2.26 10.64 3.05
N LEU A 382 -2.42 11.56 3.99
CA LEU A 382 -2.25 11.29 5.43
C LEU A 382 -3.59 11.41 6.15
N LEU A 383 -4.12 10.29 6.66
CA LEU A 383 -5.46 10.19 7.25
C LEU A 383 -5.39 9.84 8.74
N ASP A 384 -6.28 10.41 9.55
CA ASP A 384 -6.41 10.03 10.97
C ASP A 384 -7.79 9.44 11.28
N ALA A 385 -7.79 8.26 11.90
CA ALA A 385 -9.01 7.53 12.22
C ALA A 385 -9.61 7.86 13.59
N GLY A 386 -9.31 9.02 14.18
CA GLY A 386 -9.94 9.48 15.43
C GLY A 386 -9.19 9.05 16.70
N ASP A 387 -9.71 9.52 17.84
CA ASP A 387 -9.10 9.40 19.17
C ASP A 387 -7.69 10.00 19.23
N VAL A 388 -7.60 11.26 18.80
CA VAL A 388 -6.46 12.13 19.08
C VAL A 388 -6.54 12.61 20.54
N PHE A 389 -7.77 12.83 21.04
CA PHE A 389 -8.03 13.34 22.38
C PHE A 389 -7.79 12.26 23.46
N THR A 390 -7.52 12.77 24.68
CA THR A 390 -7.36 12.01 25.92
C THR A 390 -6.18 11.02 25.93
N GLY A 391 -5.53 10.81 27.08
CA GLY A 391 -4.53 9.74 27.26
C GLY A 391 -3.26 10.16 28.00
N THR A 392 -2.81 11.40 27.83
CA THR A 392 -1.62 11.93 28.52
C THR A 392 -1.86 13.35 29.04
N LEU A 393 -0.90 13.86 29.82
CA LEU A 393 -0.90 15.25 30.29
C LEU A 393 -0.92 16.29 29.17
N TYR A 394 -0.50 15.94 27.95
CA TYR A 394 -0.63 16.86 26.82
C TYR A 394 -2.10 17.21 26.57
N PHE A 395 -3.02 16.24 26.66
CA PHE A 395 -4.44 16.53 26.52
C PHE A 395 -4.98 17.35 27.69
N ASN A 396 -4.63 17.00 28.93
CA ASN A 396 -5.13 17.73 30.10
C ASN A 396 -4.74 19.21 30.07
N GLU A 397 -3.51 19.51 29.64
CA GLU A 397 -3.01 20.89 29.60
C GLU A 397 -3.44 21.63 28.33
N PHE A 398 -3.42 20.98 27.17
CA PHE A 398 -3.60 21.66 25.87
C PHE A 398 -4.93 21.38 25.19
N LEU A 399 -5.76 20.46 25.72
CA LEU A 399 -7.10 20.13 25.21
C LEU A 399 -7.09 19.84 23.70
N GLY A 400 -6.12 19.02 23.27
CA GLY A 400 -5.89 18.60 21.88
C GLY A 400 -5.17 19.63 20.99
N GLN A 401 -4.93 20.86 21.46
CA GLN A 401 -4.31 21.90 20.64
C GLN A 401 -2.82 21.65 20.36
N ALA A 402 -2.13 20.92 21.24
CA ALA A 402 -0.75 20.51 21.00
C ALA A 402 -0.70 19.50 19.84
N ASP A 403 -1.56 18.49 19.87
CA ASP A 403 -1.72 17.48 18.83
C ASP A 403 -2.04 18.10 17.48
N LEU A 404 -2.98 19.05 17.46
CA LEU A 404 -3.36 19.79 16.26
C LEU A 404 -2.19 20.52 15.61
N GLU A 405 -1.28 21.10 16.40
CA GLU A 405 -0.13 21.81 15.85
C GLU A 405 0.79 20.83 15.09
N PHE A 406 0.94 19.60 15.58
CA PHE A 406 1.68 18.56 14.87
C PHE A 406 0.93 17.97 13.68
N MET A 407 -0.39 17.79 13.77
CA MET A 407 -1.19 17.34 12.62
C MET A 407 -1.15 18.38 11.49
N ASN A 408 -1.20 19.67 11.82
CA ASN A 408 -1.02 20.75 10.85
C ASN A 408 0.40 20.77 10.29
N TYR A 409 1.42 20.57 11.12
CA TYR A 409 2.82 20.50 10.69
C TYR A 409 3.06 19.33 9.71
N MET A 410 2.44 18.18 9.97
CA MET A 410 2.48 17.00 9.11
C MET A 410 1.45 17.05 7.98
N GLU A 411 0.73 18.15 7.79
CA GLU A 411 -0.22 18.35 6.68
C GLU A 411 -1.18 17.16 6.48
N TYR A 412 -1.93 16.76 7.52
CA TYR A 412 -2.98 15.73 7.38
C TYR A 412 -3.98 16.13 6.29
N ASP A 413 -4.55 15.16 5.57
CA ASP A 413 -5.51 15.37 4.49
C ASP A 413 -6.96 15.30 4.97
N ALA A 414 -7.26 14.43 5.93
CA ALA A 414 -8.56 14.35 6.58
C ALA A 414 -8.47 13.60 7.93
N MET A 415 -9.47 13.82 8.77
CA MET A 415 -9.65 13.13 10.05
C MET A 415 -11.13 12.79 10.25
N THR A 416 -11.43 11.59 10.79
CA THR A 416 -12.76 11.30 11.38
C THR A 416 -12.74 11.55 12.89
N PHE A 417 -13.91 11.59 13.52
CA PHE A 417 -14.00 11.66 14.98
C PHE A 417 -13.99 10.25 15.56
N GLY A 418 -13.23 10.07 16.64
CA GLY A 418 -13.41 8.99 17.59
C GLY A 418 -14.29 9.41 18.76
N ASN A 419 -14.49 8.49 19.69
CA ASN A 419 -15.34 8.76 20.85
C ASN A 419 -14.69 9.79 21.80
N HIS A 420 -13.36 9.79 21.94
CA HIS A 420 -12.67 10.66 22.89
C HIS A 420 -12.66 12.14 22.49
N GLU A 421 -12.92 12.46 21.22
CA GLU A 421 -13.12 13.84 20.80
C GLU A 421 -14.30 14.52 21.56
N PHE A 422 -15.25 13.74 22.07
CA PHE A 422 -16.46 14.21 22.75
C PHE A 422 -16.36 14.23 24.29
N ASP A 423 -15.22 13.87 24.88
CA ASP A 423 -15.07 13.69 26.34
C ASP A 423 -15.43 14.94 27.15
N LEU A 424 -15.12 16.12 26.61
CA LEU A 424 -15.33 17.39 27.29
C LEU A 424 -16.73 17.96 27.06
N GLY A 425 -17.63 17.29 26.35
CA GLY A 425 -18.96 17.83 26.04
C GLY A 425 -19.82 18.13 27.27
N SER A 426 -19.66 17.34 28.35
CA SER A 426 -20.34 17.55 29.63
C SER A 426 -19.65 18.59 30.54
N SER A 427 -18.48 19.10 30.14
CA SER A 427 -17.74 20.11 30.91
C SER A 427 -18.50 21.45 30.94
N PRO A 428 -18.20 22.38 31.87
CA PRO A 428 -18.80 23.71 31.88
C PRO A 428 -18.64 24.48 30.56
N GLU A 429 -17.57 24.20 29.83
CA GLU A 429 -17.23 24.80 28.53
C GLU A 429 -17.92 24.10 27.35
N GLY A 430 -18.48 22.90 27.56
CA GLY A 430 -19.05 22.02 26.54
C GLY A 430 -18.02 21.59 25.50
N HIS A 431 -18.45 21.36 24.26
CA HIS A 431 -17.55 21.02 23.13
C HIS A 431 -16.64 22.16 22.66
N GLN A 432 -16.34 23.17 23.49
CA GLN A 432 -15.53 24.31 23.05
C GLN A 432 -14.12 23.89 22.60
N ALA A 433 -13.48 22.97 23.32
CA ALA A 433 -12.16 22.45 22.96
C ALA A 433 -12.19 21.75 21.59
N LEU A 434 -13.18 20.88 21.35
CA LEU A 434 -13.38 20.21 20.05
C LEU A 434 -13.66 21.22 18.93
N VAL A 435 -14.48 22.24 19.19
CA VAL A 435 -14.77 23.30 18.21
C VAL A 435 -13.54 24.13 17.87
N ASP A 436 -12.69 24.41 18.85
CA ASP A 436 -11.43 25.14 18.63
C ASP A 436 -10.41 24.26 17.90
N PHE A 437 -10.37 22.96 18.21
CA PHE A 437 -9.59 21.96 17.49
C PHE A 437 -10.00 21.89 16.01
N VAL A 438 -11.29 21.71 15.73
CA VAL A 438 -11.82 21.72 14.36
C VAL A 438 -11.47 23.02 13.64
N LYS A 439 -11.70 24.18 14.25
CA LYS A 439 -11.40 25.48 13.61
C LYS A 439 -9.91 25.72 13.34
N GLY A 440 -9.03 25.14 14.16
CA GLY A 440 -7.58 25.28 14.02
C GLY A 440 -6.97 24.34 12.99
N ALA A 441 -7.70 23.29 12.57
CA ALA A 441 -7.21 22.32 11.60
C ALA A 441 -7.00 22.94 10.23
N MET A 442 -5.86 22.61 9.62
CA MET A 442 -5.52 22.93 8.24
C MET A 442 -5.99 21.86 7.25
N PHE A 443 -6.95 21.05 7.68
CA PHE A 443 -7.58 19.96 6.94
C PHE A 443 -9.07 19.88 7.30
N PRO A 444 -9.90 19.24 6.44
CA PRO A 444 -11.30 18.95 6.74
C PRO A 444 -11.47 17.73 7.65
N PHE A 445 -12.63 17.67 8.30
CA PHE A 445 -13.11 16.49 9.01
C PHE A 445 -14.19 15.80 8.18
N VAL A 446 -14.23 14.47 8.25
CA VAL A 446 -15.26 13.65 7.62
C VAL A 446 -16.01 12.85 8.70
N SER A 447 -17.33 12.85 8.67
CA SER A 447 -18.16 12.04 9.55
C SER A 447 -19.59 12.00 9.00
N SER A 448 -20.00 10.85 8.49
CA SER A 448 -21.30 10.65 7.85
C SER A 448 -22.41 10.36 8.84
N ASN A 449 -22.10 9.75 9.99
CA ASN A 449 -23.10 9.28 10.94
C ASN A 449 -23.17 10.10 12.25
N VAL A 450 -22.62 11.31 12.27
CA VAL A 450 -22.69 12.19 13.45
C VAL A 450 -23.42 13.48 13.11
N ASP A 451 -24.53 13.75 13.80
CA ASP A 451 -25.31 14.98 13.65
C ASP A 451 -24.88 16.04 14.67
N PHE A 452 -24.12 17.03 14.19
CA PHE A 452 -23.69 18.19 14.98
C PHE A 452 -24.72 19.34 15.02
N SER A 453 -25.85 19.22 14.31
CA SER A 453 -26.77 20.36 14.06
C SER A 453 -27.47 20.89 15.30
N LYS A 454 -27.55 20.07 16.37
CA LYS A 454 -28.21 20.41 17.63
C LYS A 454 -27.32 21.17 18.61
N ASP A 455 -25.99 21.06 18.47
CA ASP A 455 -25.06 21.87 19.27
C ASP A 455 -24.78 23.21 18.57
N GLU A 456 -25.25 24.30 19.18
CA GLU A 456 -25.10 25.66 18.65
C GLU A 456 -23.63 26.05 18.41
N LYS A 457 -22.65 25.44 19.09
CA LYS A 457 -21.22 25.73 18.92
C LYS A 457 -20.67 25.28 17.57
N PHE A 458 -21.29 24.27 16.95
CA PHE A 458 -20.94 23.77 15.62
C PHE A 458 -21.66 24.50 14.48
N THR A 459 -22.47 25.53 14.80
CA THR A 459 -23.16 26.34 13.78
C THR A 459 -22.17 26.89 12.74
N GLY A 460 -22.36 26.47 11.49
CA GLY A 460 -21.52 26.89 10.37
C GLY A 460 -20.16 26.20 10.29
N LEU A 461 -19.89 25.18 11.11
CA LEU A 461 -18.76 24.26 10.97
C LEU A 461 -19.15 22.96 10.24
N PHE A 462 -20.36 22.47 10.52
CA PHE A 462 -20.88 21.21 9.98
C PHE A 462 -21.75 21.40 8.73
N SER A 463 -21.61 20.48 7.78
CA SER A 463 -22.44 20.31 6.60
C SER A 463 -22.72 18.82 6.38
N ASP A 464 -23.98 18.46 6.23
CA ASP A 464 -24.48 17.11 5.95
C ASP A 464 -24.33 16.69 4.48
N LEU A 465 -23.36 17.27 3.76
CA LEU A 465 -23.20 17.11 2.32
C LEU A 465 -21.77 16.70 1.97
N LEU A 466 -21.63 16.03 0.82
CA LEU A 466 -20.34 15.82 0.19
C LEU A 466 -19.75 17.14 -0.33
N SER A 467 -18.42 17.27 -0.27
CA SER A 467 -17.71 18.43 -0.82
C SER A 467 -16.54 18.03 -1.71
N SER A 468 -16.52 18.53 -2.94
CA SER A 468 -15.37 18.43 -3.85
C SER A 468 -14.39 19.60 -3.71
N ASP A 469 -14.67 20.56 -2.82
CA ASP A 469 -13.79 21.69 -2.48
C ASP A 469 -13.88 21.93 -0.96
N PRO A 470 -13.44 20.96 -0.14
CA PRO A 470 -13.60 21.03 1.30
C PRO A 470 -12.71 22.13 1.89
N ALA A 471 -13.33 23.06 2.63
CA ALA A 471 -12.57 24.04 3.39
C ALA A 471 -11.98 23.43 4.66
N ASN A 472 -10.76 23.83 5.00
CA ASN A 472 -10.09 23.50 6.25
C ASN A 472 -10.93 23.91 7.47
N GLY A 473 -10.88 23.08 8.52
CA GLY A 473 -11.57 23.32 9.78
C GLY A 473 -13.09 23.35 9.65
N LYS A 474 -13.62 22.47 8.79
CA LYS A 474 -15.04 22.20 8.57
C LYS A 474 -15.29 20.70 8.62
N ILE A 475 -16.54 20.33 8.87
CA ILE A 475 -17.01 18.97 8.99
C ILE A 475 -17.98 18.69 7.83
N TYR A 476 -17.75 17.60 7.11
CA TYR A 476 -18.58 17.13 6.00
C TYR A 476 -18.94 15.65 6.22
N ASN A 477 -20.03 15.17 5.62
CA ASN A 477 -20.28 13.72 5.60
C ASN A 477 -19.15 12.98 4.87
N GLY A 478 -18.68 13.57 3.77
CA GLY A 478 -17.52 13.10 3.02
C GLY A 478 -16.96 14.18 2.10
N ILE A 479 -15.79 13.92 1.55
CA ILE A 479 -15.06 14.81 0.65
C ILE A 479 -14.60 14.06 -0.60
N ILE A 480 -14.36 14.78 -1.68
CA ILE A 480 -13.73 14.24 -2.89
C ILE A 480 -12.36 14.92 -3.04
N LYS A 481 -11.30 14.11 -3.09
CA LYS A 481 -9.92 14.56 -3.31
C LYS A 481 -9.48 14.15 -4.72
N GLU A 482 -8.82 15.07 -5.42
CA GLU A 482 -8.13 14.74 -6.67
C GLU A 482 -6.71 14.29 -6.34
N VAL A 483 -6.33 13.08 -6.74
CA VAL A 483 -5.00 12.49 -6.54
C VAL A 483 -4.53 11.99 -7.91
N GLU A 484 -3.42 12.54 -8.40
CA GLU A 484 -2.86 12.23 -9.72
C GLU A 484 -3.85 12.29 -10.91
N GLY A 485 -4.92 13.08 -10.78
CA GLY A 485 -5.96 13.25 -11.80
C GLY A 485 -7.20 12.36 -11.64
N GLU A 486 -7.19 11.43 -10.68
CA GLU A 486 -8.33 10.60 -10.31
C GLU A 486 -9.07 11.16 -9.09
N GLN A 487 -10.37 10.88 -8.99
CA GLN A 487 -11.19 11.31 -7.87
C GLN A 487 -11.29 10.19 -6.82
N VAL A 488 -10.92 10.50 -5.58
CA VAL A 488 -11.03 9.61 -4.43
C VAL A 488 -12.05 10.18 -3.45
N GLY A 489 -13.12 9.42 -3.18
CA GLY A 489 -14.13 9.74 -2.18
C GLY A 489 -13.63 9.33 -0.80
N ILE A 490 -13.79 10.19 0.20
CA ILE A 490 -13.38 9.93 1.58
C ILE A 490 -14.55 10.29 2.50
N PHE A 491 -15.04 9.35 3.30
CA PHE A 491 -16.06 9.62 4.32
C PHE A 491 -15.64 9.06 5.67
N GLY A 492 -16.28 9.55 6.74
CA GLY A 492 -15.96 9.16 8.11
C GLY A 492 -17.10 8.41 8.79
N LEU A 493 -16.79 7.52 9.72
CA LEU A 493 -17.76 6.92 10.65
C LEU A 493 -17.22 6.98 12.08
N THR A 494 -18.12 7.13 13.05
CA THR A 494 -17.81 7.18 14.48
C THR A 494 -18.74 6.24 15.23
N THR A 495 -18.23 5.49 16.20
CA THR A 495 -19.02 4.52 16.98
C THR A 495 -20.24 5.15 17.64
N VAL A 496 -21.40 4.49 17.55
CA VAL A 496 -22.63 4.92 18.24
C VAL A 496 -22.54 4.73 19.75
N ASP A 497 -21.62 3.88 20.22
CA ASP A 497 -21.34 3.68 21.64
C ASP A 497 -20.74 4.93 22.30
N THR A 498 -20.31 5.94 21.53
CA THR A 498 -19.92 7.27 22.03
C THR A 498 -20.94 7.84 23.04
N VAL A 499 -22.23 7.54 22.88
CA VAL A 499 -23.30 7.93 23.82
C VAL A 499 -23.11 7.36 25.23
N GLY A 500 -22.57 6.15 25.34
CA GLY A 500 -22.31 5.47 26.62
C GLY A 500 -20.89 5.66 27.15
N ILE A 501 -19.92 5.89 26.27
CA ILE A 501 -18.48 5.83 26.60
C ILE A 501 -17.80 7.20 26.61
N SER A 502 -18.50 8.27 26.23
CA SER A 502 -18.01 9.64 26.27
C SER A 502 -19.10 10.61 26.74
N SER A 503 -19.03 11.88 26.33
CA SER A 503 -19.93 12.96 26.76
C SER A 503 -20.51 13.77 25.58
N PRO A 504 -21.23 13.15 24.63
CA PRO A 504 -21.69 13.85 23.41
C PRO A 504 -22.82 14.86 23.62
N VAL A 505 -23.50 14.86 24.77
CA VAL A 505 -24.60 15.80 25.11
C VAL A 505 -25.68 15.91 24.04
N ASP A 506 -25.64 16.95 23.19
CA ASP A 506 -26.63 17.26 22.16
C ASP A 506 -26.25 16.68 20.78
N ILE A 507 -25.08 16.05 20.65
CA ILE A 507 -24.62 15.38 19.42
C ILE A 507 -25.28 14.00 19.32
N GLU A 508 -25.79 13.66 18.14
CA GLU A 508 -26.42 12.36 17.87
C GLU A 508 -25.57 11.52 16.93
N PHE A 509 -25.64 10.20 17.11
CA PHE A 509 -24.92 9.20 16.34
C PHE A 509 -25.95 8.29 15.67
N GLU A 510 -25.87 8.20 14.35
CA GLU A 510 -26.74 7.40 13.50
C GLU A 510 -26.09 6.05 13.16
N ASP A 511 -26.89 5.10 12.67
CA ASP A 511 -26.43 3.76 12.33
C ASP A 511 -25.35 3.80 11.24
N TYR A 512 -24.21 3.18 11.51
CA TYR A 512 -23.03 3.28 10.67
C TYR A 512 -23.22 2.61 9.30
N LEU A 513 -24.01 1.52 9.20
CA LEU A 513 -24.29 0.83 7.95
C LEU A 513 -25.23 1.66 7.08
N GLU A 514 -26.32 2.17 7.67
CA GLU A 514 -27.28 3.02 6.94
C GLU A 514 -26.61 4.29 6.38
N GLU A 515 -25.72 4.92 7.14
CA GLU A 515 -25.01 6.13 6.70
C GLU A 515 -23.87 5.85 5.74
N ALA A 516 -23.17 4.72 5.87
CA ALA A 516 -22.17 4.28 4.90
C ALA A 516 -22.80 4.01 3.52
N GLU A 517 -23.94 3.31 3.47
CA GLU A 517 -24.66 3.06 2.21
C GLU A 517 -25.05 4.38 1.52
N LYS A 518 -25.53 5.36 2.28
CA LYS A 518 -25.86 6.70 1.77
C LYS A 518 -24.62 7.44 1.26
N ALA A 519 -23.50 7.37 1.97
CA ALA A 519 -22.26 8.03 1.59
C ALA A 519 -21.68 7.44 0.29
N VAL A 520 -21.60 6.11 0.19
CA VAL A 520 -21.17 5.40 -1.02
C VAL A 520 -22.05 5.79 -2.20
N GLN A 521 -23.37 5.70 -2.04
CA GLN A 521 -24.29 6.03 -3.14
C GLN A 521 -24.11 7.49 -3.61
N ALA A 522 -23.85 8.42 -2.69
CA ALA A 522 -23.64 9.83 -3.02
C ALA A 522 -22.31 10.11 -3.75
N PHE A 523 -21.28 9.28 -3.54
CA PHE A 523 -20.04 9.31 -4.33
C PHE A 523 -20.25 8.72 -5.72
N GLU A 524 -20.88 7.55 -5.81
CA GLU A 524 -21.18 6.89 -7.09
C GLU A 524 -22.08 7.76 -8.00
N ASP A 525 -23.07 8.45 -7.42
CA ASP A 525 -23.94 9.39 -8.14
C ASP A 525 -23.15 10.56 -8.77
N GLN A 526 -21.96 10.86 -8.24
CA GLN A 526 -21.03 11.85 -8.78
C GLN A 526 -19.96 11.24 -9.72
N GLY A 527 -20.00 9.93 -9.94
CA GLY A 527 -19.05 9.21 -10.78
C GLY A 527 -17.72 8.88 -10.10
N VAL A 528 -17.65 9.00 -8.76
CA VAL A 528 -16.49 8.59 -7.98
C VAL A 528 -16.60 7.10 -7.69
N ASN A 529 -15.58 6.33 -8.07
CA ASN A 529 -15.56 4.87 -7.95
C ASN A 529 -14.42 4.33 -7.07
N LYS A 530 -13.68 5.21 -6.40
CA LYS A 530 -12.61 4.87 -5.46
C LYS A 530 -12.96 5.50 -4.12
N ILE A 531 -13.33 4.71 -3.13
CA ILE A 531 -13.94 5.18 -1.89
C ILE A 531 -13.17 4.64 -0.68
N VAL A 532 -12.67 5.57 0.13
CA VAL A 532 -12.01 5.31 1.41
C VAL A 532 -12.95 5.69 2.55
N ALA A 533 -13.22 4.73 3.44
CA ALA A 533 -13.87 4.98 4.71
C ALA A 533 -12.80 5.18 5.79
N ILE A 534 -12.84 6.31 6.51
CA ILE A 534 -12.05 6.53 7.71
C ILE A 534 -12.96 6.25 8.91
N THR A 535 -12.72 5.17 9.65
CA THR A 535 -13.68 4.68 10.62
C THR A 535 -13.12 4.65 12.03
N HIS A 536 -13.95 5.03 12.99
CA HIS A 536 -13.68 4.87 14.41
C HIS A 536 -14.78 4.00 15.04
N ILE A 537 -14.90 2.78 14.52
CA ILE A 537 -15.96 1.82 14.90
C ILE A 537 -15.41 0.46 15.35
N GLY A 538 -14.09 0.29 15.36
CA GLY A 538 -13.42 -0.93 15.80
C GLY A 538 -13.28 -1.99 14.71
N PHE A 539 -12.10 -2.60 14.63
CA PHE A 539 -11.83 -3.66 13.65
C PHE A 539 -12.75 -4.88 13.84
N ASP A 540 -12.80 -5.40 15.08
CA ASP A 540 -13.55 -6.57 15.49
C ASP A 540 -14.32 -6.37 16.81
N ASP A 541 -14.75 -5.13 17.08
CA ASP A 541 -15.24 -4.74 18.41
C ASP A 541 -16.59 -5.36 18.82
N ASN A 542 -17.72 -4.82 18.35
CA ASN A 542 -19.04 -5.40 18.62
C ASN A 542 -19.87 -5.51 17.34
N PRO A 543 -19.93 -6.70 16.70
CA PRO A 543 -20.69 -6.89 15.46
C PRO A 543 -22.20 -6.57 15.55
N ALA A 544 -22.75 -6.42 16.76
CA ALA A 544 -24.15 -6.03 16.96
C ALA A 544 -24.34 -4.51 17.11
N VAL A 545 -23.25 -3.75 17.26
CA VAL A 545 -23.23 -2.31 17.43
C VAL A 545 -22.45 -1.70 16.28
N ASP A 546 -21.12 -1.72 16.30
CA ASP A 546 -20.28 -1.23 15.22
C ASP A 546 -19.02 -2.10 15.00
N ASN A 547 -18.62 -2.28 13.74
CA ASN A 547 -17.54 -3.20 13.36
C ASN A 547 -17.06 -3.02 11.90
N ASP A 548 -15.76 -2.85 11.66
CA ASP A 548 -15.18 -2.68 10.32
C ASP A 548 -15.29 -3.94 9.44
N LEU A 549 -15.11 -5.14 10.02
CA LEU A 549 -15.29 -6.40 9.27
C LEU A 549 -16.73 -6.57 8.80
N GLU A 550 -17.69 -6.07 9.57
CA GLU A 550 -19.09 -6.12 9.21
C GLU A 550 -19.45 -5.05 8.17
N LEU A 551 -18.90 -3.84 8.31
CA LEU A 551 -18.99 -2.79 7.29
C LEU A 551 -18.52 -3.31 5.92
N ALA A 552 -17.33 -3.91 5.87
CA ALA A 552 -16.73 -4.44 4.64
C ALA A 552 -17.56 -5.56 3.99
N LYS A 553 -18.24 -6.39 4.79
CA LYS A 553 -19.09 -7.49 4.28
C LYS A 553 -20.43 -7.01 3.77
N GLN A 554 -21.03 -6.01 4.42
CA GLN A 554 -22.40 -5.60 4.15
C GLN A 554 -22.51 -4.44 3.15
N ILE A 555 -21.50 -3.56 3.09
CA ILE A 555 -21.52 -2.38 2.22
C ILE A 555 -20.62 -2.61 1.00
N ASP A 556 -21.25 -2.67 -0.17
CA ASP A 556 -20.54 -2.68 -1.45
C ASP A 556 -20.10 -1.26 -1.82
N GLY A 557 -19.00 -1.14 -2.58
CA GLY A 557 -18.45 0.15 -3.02
C GLY A 557 -17.49 0.83 -2.04
N VAL A 558 -17.22 0.26 -0.86
CA VAL A 558 -16.10 0.70 -0.01
C VAL A 558 -14.86 -0.11 -0.37
N ASP A 559 -13.80 0.55 -0.82
CA ASP A 559 -12.58 -0.13 -1.29
C ASP A 559 -11.51 -0.24 -0.20
N VAL A 560 -11.40 0.79 0.64
CA VAL A 560 -10.44 0.85 1.75
C VAL A 560 -11.12 1.34 3.01
N ILE A 561 -10.88 0.64 4.12
CA ILE A 561 -11.24 1.06 5.48
C ILE A 561 -9.95 1.34 6.25
N VAL A 562 -9.79 2.61 6.65
CA VAL A 562 -8.75 3.06 7.57
C VAL A 562 -9.37 3.17 8.96
N GLY A 563 -9.16 2.14 9.78
CA GLY A 563 -9.88 1.93 11.05
C GLY A 563 -9.17 2.46 12.29
N GLY A 564 -9.89 2.45 13.42
CA GLY A 564 -9.48 2.90 14.75
C GLY A 564 -10.26 2.22 15.88
N HIS A 565 -10.29 2.80 17.08
CA HIS A 565 -11.09 2.40 18.26
C HIS A 565 -10.61 1.14 19.00
N SER A 566 -10.47 0.02 18.31
CA SER A 566 -10.16 -1.28 18.94
C SER A 566 -8.69 -1.45 19.37
N HIS A 567 -7.83 -0.51 18.95
CA HIS A 567 -6.36 -0.53 19.11
C HIS A 567 -5.68 -1.72 18.43
N THR A 568 -6.30 -2.26 17.36
CA THR A 568 -5.80 -3.45 16.68
C THR A 568 -4.53 -3.12 15.88
N VAL A 569 -3.49 -3.92 16.06
CA VAL A 569 -2.27 -3.87 15.24
C VAL A 569 -2.43 -4.83 14.07
N LEU A 570 -2.57 -4.29 12.86
CA LEU A 570 -2.60 -5.07 11.63
C LEU A 570 -1.25 -4.93 10.92
N GLU A 571 -0.36 -5.91 11.11
CA GLU A 571 0.96 -5.95 10.48
C GLU A 571 0.87 -6.01 8.94
N GLU A 572 -0.20 -6.62 8.43
CA GLU A 572 -0.55 -6.71 7.02
C GLU A 572 -2.03 -6.35 6.84
N PRO A 573 -2.45 -5.80 5.70
CA PRO A 573 -3.86 -5.48 5.45
C PRO A 573 -4.76 -6.72 5.50
N VAL A 574 -5.97 -6.54 6.02
CA VAL A 574 -7.02 -7.57 6.00
C VAL A 574 -7.87 -7.36 4.76
N ILE A 575 -8.12 -8.45 4.01
CA ILE A 575 -8.88 -8.42 2.76
C ILE A 575 -10.22 -9.08 3.00
N VAL A 576 -11.31 -8.38 2.70
CA VAL A 576 -12.67 -8.89 2.73
C VAL A 576 -13.19 -8.94 1.30
N ASP A 577 -13.22 -10.14 0.72
CA ASP A 577 -13.64 -10.41 -0.67
C ASP A 577 -14.95 -11.23 -0.73
N THR A 578 -15.65 -11.35 0.40
CA THR A 578 -16.92 -12.07 0.50
C THR A 578 -17.95 -11.30 1.32
N ASP A 579 -19.21 -11.40 0.91
CA ASP A 579 -20.36 -10.81 1.61
C ASP A 579 -20.77 -11.65 2.84
N GLU A 580 -21.78 -11.17 3.60
CA GLU A 580 -22.36 -11.86 4.76
C GLU A 580 -22.87 -13.29 4.46
N SER A 581 -23.19 -13.58 3.20
CA SER A 581 -23.64 -14.90 2.73
C SER A 581 -22.50 -15.83 2.29
N GLY A 582 -21.28 -15.29 2.22
CA GLY A 582 -20.08 -15.96 1.71
C GLY A 582 -19.97 -15.97 0.18
N ALA A 583 -20.74 -15.13 -0.52
CA ALA A 583 -20.58 -14.94 -1.96
C ALA A 583 -19.43 -13.97 -2.24
N ALA A 584 -18.70 -14.18 -3.34
CA ALA A 584 -17.60 -13.31 -3.72
C ALA A 584 -18.10 -11.90 -4.09
N LYS A 585 -17.36 -10.89 -3.64
CA LYS A 585 -17.54 -9.46 -3.95
C LYS A 585 -16.21 -8.82 -4.30
N ASP A 586 -16.24 -7.55 -4.70
CA ASP A 586 -15.04 -6.76 -4.87
C ASP A 586 -14.31 -6.59 -3.52
N PRO A 587 -12.98 -6.68 -3.50
CA PRO A 587 -12.22 -6.70 -2.25
C PRO A 587 -12.22 -5.35 -1.54
N THR A 588 -12.58 -5.36 -0.26
CA THR A 588 -12.38 -4.23 0.67
C THR A 588 -11.12 -4.48 1.52
N ILE A 589 -10.23 -3.49 1.59
CA ILE A 589 -8.96 -3.56 2.31
C ILE A 589 -9.07 -2.84 3.65
N ILE A 590 -8.74 -3.49 4.76
CA ILE A 590 -8.82 -2.91 6.11
C ILE A 590 -7.42 -2.77 6.71
N VAL A 591 -7.11 -1.60 7.26
CA VAL A 591 -5.82 -1.28 7.90
C VAL A 591 -6.01 -0.54 9.24
N GLN A 592 -5.11 -0.80 10.20
CA GLN A 592 -5.08 -0.15 11.52
C GLN A 592 -3.67 -0.23 12.12
N THR A 593 -3.27 0.74 12.95
CA THR A 593 -1.87 0.94 13.37
C THR A 593 -1.55 0.52 14.82
N GLY A 594 -2.54 0.02 15.57
CA GLY A 594 -2.45 -0.11 17.02
C GLY A 594 -2.94 1.16 17.71
N ASN A 595 -2.16 1.69 18.66
CA ASN A 595 -2.49 2.92 19.37
C ASN A 595 -1.21 3.68 19.80
N GLY A 596 -1.39 4.83 20.44
CA GLY A 596 -0.36 5.52 21.21
C GLY A 596 0.82 6.02 20.37
N ASN A 597 0.58 6.32 19.09
CA ASN A 597 1.62 6.79 18.16
C ASN A 597 2.79 5.78 17.99
N ALA A 598 2.54 4.48 18.19
CA ALA A 598 3.57 3.45 18.06
C ALA A 598 4.04 3.25 16.61
N ASN A 599 3.11 3.37 15.65
CA ASN A 599 3.35 3.12 14.23
C ASN A 599 2.73 4.23 13.34
N LEU A 600 3.31 4.42 12.16
CA LEU A 600 2.66 5.04 11.02
C LEU A 600 2.28 3.93 10.04
N GLY A 601 0.99 3.80 9.72
CA GLY A 601 0.54 2.85 8.71
C GLY A 601 0.84 3.37 7.31
N LEU A 602 1.29 2.50 6.41
CA LEU A 602 1.44 2.79 5.00
C LEU A 602 0.72 1.71 4.19
N LEU A 603 -0.17 2.12 3.31
CA LEU A 603 -0.89 1.27 2.39
C LEU A 603 -0.74 1.82 0.97
N ASP A 604 -0.20 1.01 0.07
CA ASP A 604 -0.22 1.25 -1.37
C ASP A 604 -1.32 0.36 -1.98
N VAL A 605 -2.28 0.94 -2.70
CA VAL A 605 -3.39 0.24 -3.35
C VAL A 605 -3.42 0.59 -4.82
N GLU A 606 -3.56 -0.43 -5.67
CA GLU A 606 -3.71 -0.31 -7.11
C GLU A 606 -5.16 -0.59 -7.50
N PHE A 607 -5.75 0.30 -8.29
CA PHE A 607 -7.14 0.25 -8.75
C PHE A 607 -7.22 0.10 -10.26
N ASP A 608 -8.14 -0.72 -10.76
CA ASP A 608 -8.48 -0.76 -12.18
C ASP A 608 -9.34 0.45 -12.61
N GLU A 609 -9.69 0.53 -13.91
CA GLU A 609 -10.52 1.61 -14.46
C GLU A 609 -11.91 1.70 -13.80
N ASN A 610 -12.41 0.59 -13.26
CA ASN A 610 -13.72 0.51 -12.62
C ASN A 610 -13.66 0.88 -11.13
N GLY A 611 -12.46 1.12 -10.59
CA GLY A 611 -12.25 1.42 -9.18
C GLY A 611 -12.15 0.18 -8.30
N VAL A 612 -11.95 -1.01 -8.89
CA VAL A 612 -11.77 -2.25 -8.12
C VAL A 612 -10.30 -2.39 -7.74
N VAL A 613 -10.04 -2.75 -6.48
CA VAL A 613 -8.67 -3.01 -6.01
C VAL A 613 -8.11 -4.28 -6.67
N VAL A 614 -6.98 -4.14 -7.37
CA VAL A 614 -6.30 -5.26 -8.05
C VAL A 614 -5.10 -5.77 -7.26
N THR A 615 -4.34 -4.86 -6.64
CA THR A 615 -3.20 -5.19 -5.78
C THR A 615 -3.09 -4.19 -4.63
N GLN A 616 -2.42 -4.63 -3.56
CA GLN A 616 -2.30 -3.89 -2.32
C GLN A 616 -1.07 -4.37 -1.57
N THR A 617 -0.33 -3.42 -1.00
CA THR A 617 0.80 -3.69 -0.09
C THR A 617 0.67 -2.78 1.12
N GLY A 618 0.58 -3.36 2.32
CA GLY A 618 0.56 -2.58 3.56
C GLY A 618 1.77 -2.89 4.42
N LYS A 619 2.18 -1.93 5.24
CA LYS A 619 3.16 -2.14 6.32
C LYS A 619 2.99 -1.13 7.43
N LEU A 620 3.45 -1.48 8.61
CA LEU A 620 3.62 -0.55 9.72
C LEU A 620 5.06 -0.04 9.76
N ILE A 621 5.22 1.28 9.83
CA ILE A 621 6.51 1.95 10.05
C ILE A 621 6.63 2.24 11.56
N PRO A 622 7.54 1.57 12.29
CA PRO A 622 7.71 1.82 13.71
C PRO A 622 8.22 3.24 13.94
N VAL A 623 7.45 4.04 14.69
CA VAL A 623 7.78 5.45 14.98
C VAL A 623 9.05 5.52 15.85
N SER A 624 9.16 4.62 16.83
CA SER A 624 10.28 4.59 17.77
C SER A 624 11.66 4.39 17.11
N GLU A 625 11.70 3.80 15.91
CA GLU A 625 12.91 3.52 15.12
C GLU A 625 13.36 4.70 14.24
N GLN A 626 12.54 5.76 14.13
CA GLN A 626 12.91 6.94 13.34
C GLN A 626 13.76 7.92 14.14
N GLU A 627 14.53 8.72 13.42
CA GLU A 627 15.19 9.90 14.00
C GLU A 627 14.17 11.02 14.21
N GLU A 628 14.39 11.88 15.21
CA GLU A 628 13.52 13.04 15.45
C GLU A 628 13.68 14.09 14.34
N ASP A 629 12.55 14.56 13.80
CA ASP A 629 12.52 15.73 12.92
C ASP A 629 12.93 16.98 13.73
N PRO A 630 13.96 17.74 13.30
CA PRO A 630 14.49 18.83 14.11
C PRO A 630 13.51 19.98 14.37
N GLU A 631 12.60 20.26 13.44
CA GLU A 631 11.64 21.36 13.60
C GLU A 631 10.46 20.92 14.48
N ALA A 632 9.96 19.70 14.29
CA ALA A 632 8.96 19.11 15.16
C ALA A 632 9.50 18.91 16.60
N ALA A 633 10.77 18.53 16.77
CA ALA A 633 11.38 18.41 18.09
C ALA A 633 11.46 19.76 18.83
N LEU A 634 11.79 20.83 18.11
CA LEU A 634 11.76 22.19 18.68
C LEU A 634 10.35 22.63 19.05
N LEU A 635 9.35 22.22 18.27
CA LEU A 635 7.95 22.48 18.60
C LEU A 635 7.51 21.70 19.84
N LEU A 636 7.92 20.44 19.96
CA LEU A 636 7.59 19.56 21.08
C LEU A 636 8.16 20.05 22.40
N GLU A 637 9.35 20.63 22.39
CA GLU A 637 10.01 21.15 23.60
C GLU A 637 9.14 22.19 24.34
N LYS A 638 8.45 23.07 23.60
CA LYS A 638 7.51 24.07 24.17
C LYS A 638 6.39 23.42 24.98
N TYR A 639 5.93 22.26 24.54
CA TYR A 639 4.85 21.50 25.17
C TYR A 639 5.38 20.66 26.34
N LYS A 640 6.54 20.01 26.16
CA LYS A 640 7.23 19.25 27.21
C LYS A 640 7.52 20.09 28.44
N GLU A 641 8.03 21.32 28.29
CA GLU A 641 8.32 22.20 29.43
C GLU A 641 7.07 22.48 30.30
N GLN A 642 5.91 22.66 29.66
CA GLN A 642 4.64 22.91 30.35
C GLN A 642 4.07 21.62 30.97
N VAL A 643 4.16 20.48 30.30
CA VAL A 643 3.75 19.18 30.86
C VAL A 643 4.61 18.82 32.07
N GLU A 644 5.91 19.10 32.04
CA GLU A 644 6.80 18.91 33.19
C GLU A 644 6.39 19.81 34.37
N GLU A 645 5.92 21.03 34.12
CA GLU A 645 5.38 21.92 35.16
C GLU A 645 4.08 21.35 35.76
N VAL A 646 3.13 20.94 34.90
CA VAL A 646 1.85 20.31 35.32
C VAL A 646 2.09 19.03 36.12
N ALA A 647 3.05 18.21 35.71
CA ALA A 647 3.40 16.98 36.44
C ALA A 647 3.89 17.26 37.88
N GLN A 648 4.40 18.46 38.16
CA GLN A 648 4.82 18.88 39.51
C GLN A 648 3.70 19.56 40.30
N GLU A 649 2.53 19.81 39.71
CA GLU A 649 1.41 20.41 40.43
C GLU A 649 0.87 19.49 41.51
N GLU A 650 0.66 20.04 42.70
CA GLU A 650 0.08 19.33 43.84
C GLU A 650 -1.44 19.16 43.63
N ILE A 651 -1.96 17.94 43.79
CA ILE A 651 -3.40 17.66 43.65
C ILE A 651 -4.24 18.13 44.86
N GLY A 652 -3.63 18.85 45.80
CA GLY A 652 -4.27 19.32 47.03
C GLY A 652 -4.41 18.25 48.13
N VAL A 653 -3.75 17.09 47.97
CA VAL A 653 -3.70 16.01 48.95
C VAL A 653 -2.29 15.92 49.52
N THR A 654 -2.16 15.69 50.82
CA THR A 654 -0.89 15.46 51.50
C THR A 654 -0.97 14.16 52.26
N LEU A 655 -0.05 13.24 51.97
CA LEU A 655 0.05 11.96 52.66
C LEU A 655 0.89 12.10 53.94
N GLU A 656 0.34 11.67 55.08
CA GLU A 656 1.12 11.56 56.32
C GLU A 656 2.11 10.40 56.26
N GLU A 657 1.71 9.29 55.65
CA GLU A 657 2.49 8.06 55.45
C GLU A 657 2.45 7.67 53.97
N PRO A 658 3.52 7.07 53.42
CA PRO A 658 3.58 6.75 52.00
C PRO A 658 2.56 5.68 51.60
N LEU A 659 1.96 5.82 50.43
CA LEU A 659 1.22 4.74 49.76
C LEU A 659 2.22 3.81 49.08
N THR A 660 2.62 2.77 49.79
CA THR A 660 3.69 1.87 49.32
C THR A 660 3.25 0.96 48.16
N ASN A 661 4.21 0.64 47.29
CA ASN A 661 4.10 -0.37 46.24
C ASN A 661 5.18 -1.44 46.40
N PRO A 662 5.04 -2.36 47.38
CA PRO A 662 6.10 -3.30 47.70
C PRO A 662 6.28 -4.37 46.60
N ARG A 663 7.52 -4.84 46.42
CA ARG A 663 7.87 -6.05 45.66
C ARG A 663 8.68 -7.02 46.52
N THR A 664 8.57 -8.31 46.21
CA THR A 664 9.32 -9.38 46.88
C THR A 664 10.80 -9.18 46.59
N GLY A 665 11.60 -8.94 47.63
CA GLY A 665 13.06 -8.78 47.50
C GLY A 665 13.54 -7.34 47.36
N ASP A 666 12.66 -6.34 47.43
CA ASP A 666 13.07 -4.94 47.53
C ASP A 666 13.97 -4.71 48.74
N LYS A 667 14.97 -3.82 48.60
CA LYS A 667 15.91 -3.48 49.67
C LYS A 667 15.17 -2.83 50.83
N GLY A 668 14.88 -3.60 51.87
CA GLY A 668 14.13 -3.16 53.05
C GLY A 668 12.79 -3.89 53.26
N SER A 669 12.36 -4.75 52.33
CA SER A 669 11.22 -5.64 52.53
C SER A 669 11.61 -6.78 53.49
N GLU A 670 11.53 -6.51 54.79
CA GLU A 670 11.72 -7.52 55.84
C GLU A 670 10.52 -8.48 55.94
N THR A 671 9.37 -8.10 55.36
CA THR A 671 8.08 -8.83 55.43
C THR A 671 7.85 -9.79 54.27
N GLY A 672 8.53 -9.60 53.12
CA GLY A 672 8.30 -10.38 51.91
C GLY A 672 6.99 -10.06 51.19
N GLU A 673 6.31 -8.96 51.55
CA GLU A 673 5.06 -8.51 50.93
C GLU A 673 5.26 -8.01 49.49
N SER A 674 4.20 -8.07 48.69
CA SER A 674 4.19 -7.51 47.35
C SER A 674 2.79 -7.16 46.84
N VAL A 675 2.67 -6.07 46.08
CA VAL A 675 1.44 -5.68 45.37
C VAL A 675 0.92 -6.77 44.42
N ARG A 676 1.77 -7.74 44.07
CA ARG A 676 1.51 -8.83 43.14
C ARG A 676 1.18 -10.17 43.80
N LYS A 677 0.92 -10.19 45.11
CA LYS A 677 0.50 -11.40 45.85
C LYS A 677 -0.14 -11.11 47.21
N ASN A 678 -0.18 -9.86 47.66
CA ASN A 678 -0.77 -9.45 48.92
C ASN A 678 -1.69 -8.24 48.70
N GLU A 679 -2.74 -8.12 49.51
CA GLU A 679 -3.51 -6.88 49.63
C GLU A 679 -2.59 -5.71 50.00
N THR A 680 -2.76 -4.56 49.36
CA THR A 680 -2.07 -3.31 49.68
C THR A 680 -3.07 -2.17 49.87
N ILE A 681 -2.69 -1.19 50.70
CA ILE A 681 -3.50 0.03 50.89
C ILE A 681 -3.69 0.75 49.56
N LEU A 682 -2.62 0.85 48.76
CA LEU A 682 -2.67 1.49 47.45
C LEU A 682 -3.65 0.78 46.49
N GLY A 683 -3.63 -0.56 46.43
CA GLY A 683 -4.58 -1.32 45.63
C GLY A 683 -6.03 -1.17 46.09
N ASN A 684 -6.27 -1.07 47.39
CA ASN A 684 -7.60 -0.79 47.95
C ASN A 684 -8.10 0.60 47.55
N VAL A 685 -7.25 1.64 47.69
CA VAL A 685 -7.63 3.02 47.32
C VAL A 685 -7.96 3.12 45.83
N ILE A 686 -7.15 2.52 44.95
CA ILE A 686 -7.40 2.51 43.50
C ILE A 686 -8.75 1.83 43.20
N THR A 687 -8.97 0.63 43.72
CA THR A 687 -10.22 -0.12 43.46
C THR A 687 -11.45 0.56 44.06
N ASP A 688 -11.33 1.30 45.16
CA ASP A 688 -12.41 2.11 45.72
C ASP A 688 -12.81 3.27 44.80
N GLY A 689 -11.83 3.88 44.12
CA GLY A 689 -12.07 4.88 43.07
C GLY A 689 -12.78 4.26 41.87
N MET A 690 -12.27 3.13 41.38
CA MET A 690 -12.85 2.40 40.25
C MET A 690 -14.32 2.00 40.52
N LEU A 691 -14.61 1.40 41.68
CA LEU A 691 -15.98 1.05 42.06
C LEU A 691 -16.85 2.29 42.24
N GLN A 692 -16.25 3.36 42.78
CA GLN A 692 -16.71 4.73 42.79
C GLN A 692 -17.36 5.13 41.48
N ALA A 693 -16.49 5.26 40.48
CA ALA A 693 -16.82 5.80 39.17
C ALA A 693 -17.73 4.85 38.38
N ALA A 694 -17.49 3.54 38.43
CA ALA A 694 -18.34 2.55 37.77
C ALA A 694 -19.80 2.61 38.26
N LYS A 695 -20.03 2.84 39.56
CA LYS A 695 -21.38 2.98 40.12
C LYS A 695 -22.11 4.26 39.71
N VAL A 696 -21.40 5.25 39.17
CA VAL A 696 -22.04 6.43 38.55
C VAL A 696 -22.68 6.03 37.21
N TYR A 697 -22.03 5.11 36.49
CA TYR A 697 -22.53 4.57 35.22
C TYR A 697 -23.62 3.51 35.44
N ASP A 698 -23.34 2.50 36.25
CA ASP A 698 -24.29 1.45 36.60
C ASP A 698 -24.27 1.17 38.11
N GLU A 699 -25.38 1.51 38.79
CA GLU A 699 -25.53 1.31 40.23
C GLU A 699 -25.45 -0.17 40.66
N ASN A 700 -25.59 -1.11 39.73
CA ASN A 700 -25.55 -2.55 39.97
C ASN A 700 -24.14 -3.15 40.03
N VAL A 701 -23.09 -2.37 39.70
CA VAL A 701 -21.70 -2.85 39.76
C VAL A 701 -21.35 -3.28 41.19
N ILE A 702 -21.03 -4.56 41.38
CA ILE A 702 -20.81 -5.13 42.73
C ILE A 702 -19.37 -5.05 43.22
N MET A 703 -18.40 -5.10 42.30
CA MET A 703 -16.97 -5.12 42.62
C MET A 703 -16.17 -4.33 41.59
N ALA A 704 -15.01 -3.83 42.01
CA ALA A 704 -13.98 -3.34 41.09
C ALA A 704 -12.66 -4.08 41.31
N LEU A 705 -11.98 -4.44 40.22
CA LEU A 705 -10.81 -5.30 40.18
C LEU A 705 -9.63 -4.59 39.50
N GLN A 706 -8.47 -4.57 40.16
CA GLN A 706 -7.24 -4.02 39.59
C GLN A 706 -6.11 -5.04 39.70
N ASN A 707 -5.53 -5.45 38.56
CA ASN A 707 -4.34 -6.30 38.56
C ASN A 707 -3.12 -5.56 39.14
N GLY A 708 -2.38 -6.20 40.03
CA GLY A 708 -1.20 -5.64 40.70
C GLY A 708 -0.02 -5.37 39.74
N GLY A 709 -0.04 -5.95 38.55
CA GLY A 709 0.84 -5.63 37.44
C GLY A 709 0.65 -4.21 36.92
N GLY A 710 -0.57 -3.68 37.00
CA GLY A 710 -0.96 -2.32 36.64
C GLY A 710 -0.46 -1.23 37.61
N ILE A 711 -0.15 -1.59 38.87
CA ILE A 711 0.28 -0.64 39.91
C ILE A 711 1.82 -0.55 39.92
N ARG A 712 2.39 0.57 39.48
CA ARG A 712 3.80 0.65 39.06
C ARG A 712 4.74 1.40 39.98
N ALA A 713 4.23 2.37 40.75
CA ALA A 713 5.02 3.17 41.66
C ALA A 713 4.35 3.30 43.04
N PRO A 714 5.12 3.59 44.10
CA PRO A 714 4.58 4.13 45.34
C PRO A 714 4.28 5.64 45.20
N ILE A 715 3.60 6.21 46.20
CA ILE A 715 3.56 7.66 46.43
C ILE A 715 4.21 7.94 47.78
N ASP A 716 5.19 8.84 47.81
CA ASP A 716 5.92 9.17 49.03
C ASP A 716 5.05 10.01 50.00
N ALA A 717 5.45 10.06 51.27
CA ALA A 717 4.81 10.96 52.23
C ALA A 717 5.12 12.43 51.87
N GLY A 718 4.10 13.27 51.90
CA GLY A 718 4.18 14.66 51.46
C GLY A 718 3.03 15.07 50.55
N PRO A 719 3.07 16.28 49.98
CA PRO A 719 2.13 16.71 48.96
C PRO A 719 2.21 15.79 47.74
N VAL A 720 1.06 15.27 47.32
CA VAL A 720 0.96 14.38 46.16
C VAL A 720 0.89 15.22 44.89
N THR A 721 1.72 14.89 43.90
CA THR A 721 1.69 15.56 42.59
C THR A 721 0.95 14.76 41.52
N VAL A 722 0.54 15.43 40.45
CA VAL A 722 -0.07 14.77 39.28
C VAL A 722 0.87 13.70 38.69
N GLY A 723 2.16 14.01 38.57
CA GLY A 723 3.16 13.09 38.04
C GLY A 723 3.34 11.84 38.91
N GLU A 724 3.20 11.95 40.23
CA GLU A 724 3.21 10.78 41.12
C GLU A 724 2.00 9.87 40.89
N VAL A 725 0.80 10.44 40.71
CA VAL A 725 -0.41 9.67 40.42
C VAL A 725 -0.29 8.89 39.11
N ILE A 726 0.21 9.55 38.05
CA ILE A 726 0.45 8.91 36.75
C ILE A 726 1.53 7.83 36.88
N ALA A 727 2.60 8.07 37.63
CA ALA A 727 3.63 7.05 37.85
C ALA A 727 3.07 5.78 38.52
N VAL A 728 1.99 5.88 39.30
CA VAL A 728 1.30 4.70 39.86
C VAL A 728 0.56 3.92 38.77
N LEU A 729 -0.17 4.58 37.88
CA LEU A 729 -0.96 3.98 36.80
C LEU A 729 -0.53 4.55 35.42
N PRO A 730 0.64 4.16 34.90
CA PRO A 730 1.28 4.86 33.78
C PRO A 730 0.88 4.32 32.40
N PHE A 731 -0.01 3.34 32.36
CA PHE A 731 -0.36 2.64 31.11
C PHE A 731 -1.50 3.31 30.36
N GLY A 732 -2.17 4.29 30.97
CA GLY A 732 -3.33 4.96 30.37
C GLY A 732 -4.45 3.97 30.08
N ASN A 733 -4.69 2.98 30.95
CA ASN A 733 -5.86 2.13 30.77
C ASN A 733 -7.13 2.94 31.08
N THR A 734 -8.22 2.45 30.54
CA THR A 734 -9.57 2.95 30.81
C THR A 734 -10.30 2.02 31.78
N LEU A 735 -11.30 2.58 32.47
CA LEU A 735 -12.22 1.81 33.31
C LEU A 735 -13.26 1.11 32.43
N ALA A 736 -13.35 -0.21 32.52
CA ALA A 736 -14.37 -1.01 31.85
C ALA A 736 -15.34 -1.62 32.87
N VAL A 737 -16.60 -1.82 32.46
CA VAL A 737 -17.59 -2.64 33.17
C VAL A 737 -17.92 -3.88 32.35
N MET A 738 -18.15 -4.99 33.04
CA MET A 738 -18.42 -6.25 32.37
C MET A 738 -19.37 -7.15 33.16
N ASP A 739 -20.22 -7.87 32.43
CA ASP A 739 -21.11 -8.88 33.00
C ASP A 739 -20.41 -10.24 33.03
N VAL A 740 -20.26 -10.81 34.22
CA VAL A 740 -19.64 -12.11 34.45
C VAL A 740 -20.52 -13.01 35.30
N THR A 741 -20.55 -14.30 34.99
CA THR A 741 -21.15 -15.29 35.87
C THR A 741 -20.32 -15.42 37.15
N GLY A 742 -20.95 -15.84 38.25
CA GLY A 742 -20.23 -16.09 39.49
C GLY A 742 -19.15 -17.17 39.36
N ALA A 743 -19.29 -18.11 38.41
CA ALA A 743 -18.26 -19.09 38.08
C ALA A 743 -17.05 -18.43 37.42
N GLU A 744 -17.26 -17.60 36.40
CA GLU A 744 -16.18 -16.84 35.72
C GLU A 744 -15.46 -15.92 36.70
N LEU A 745 -16.19 -15.23 37.59
CA LEU A 745 -15.58 -14.36 38.59
C LEU A 745 -14.70 -15.14 39.58
N LYS A 746 -15.12 -16.34 40.00
CA LYS A 746 -14.30 -17.21 40.85
C LYS A 746 -13.07 -17.72 40.11
N GLU A 747 -13.22 -18.08 38.84
CA GLU A 747 -12.11 -18.50 37.99
C GLU A 747 -11.08 -17.37 37.79
N ALA A 748 -11.52 -16.13 37.61
CA ALA A 748 -10.63 -14.98 37.60
C ALA A 748 -9.82 -14.88 38.91
N PHE A 749 -10.45 -15.06 40.07
CA PHE A 749 -9.70 -15.08 41.33
C PHE A 749 -8.77 -16.31 41.47
N GLU A 750 -9.10 -17.45 40.87
CA GLU A 750 -8.19 -18.61 40.79
C GLU A 750 -6.94 -18.30 39.95
N ILE A 751 -7.10 -17.62 38.82
CA ILE A 751 -5.99 -17.14 37.97
C ILE A 751 -5.13 -16.16 38.78
N SER A 752 -5.77 -15.19 39.44
CA SER A 752 -5.12 -14.17 40.28
C SER A 752 -4.17 -14.77 41.31
N VAL A 753 -4.63 -15.78 42.07
CA VAL A 753 -3.85 -16.43 43.13
C VAL A 753 -3.06 -17.65 42.63
N GLY A 754 -3.10 -17.98 41.35
CA GLY A 754 -2.54 -19.21 40.77
C GLY A 754 -1.03 -19.37 40.94
N ASN A 755 -0.27 -18.27 40.95
CA ASN A 755 1.18 -18.29 41.13
C ASN A 755 1.65 -18.18 42.59
N TYR A 756 0.73 -17.97 43.55
CA TYR A 756 1.08 -17.84 44.97
C TYR A 756 1.90 -19.06 45.47
N PRO A 757 2.97 -18.87 46.27
CA PRO A 757 3.45 -17.62 46.89
C PRO A 757 4.39 -16.76 46.02
N SER A 758 4.61 -17.14 44.76
CA SER A 758 5.31 -16.28 43.81
C SER A 758 4.41 -15.13 43.36
N GLU A 759 5.04 -14.07 42.89
CA GLU A 759 4.32 -12.89 42.43
C GLU A 759 3.61 -13.15 41.10
N ASN A 760 2.45 -12.52 40.94
CA ASN A 760 1.65 -12.53 39.73
C ASN A 760 1.29 -11.11 39.29
N GLY A 761 1.54 -10.76 38.02
CA GLY A 761 1.01 -9.52 37.44
C GLY A 761 -0.51 -9.45 37.59
N GLY A 762 -1.17 -10.56 37.28
CA GLY A 762 -2.62 -10.71 37.42
C GLY A 762 -3.15 -10.83 38.85
N PHE A 763 -2.38 -10.54 39.91
CA PHE A 763 -2.95 -10.56 41.26
C PHE A 763 -3.98 -9.42 41.40
N LEU A 764 -5.25 -9.76 41.61
CA LEU A 764 -6.36 -8.81 41.67
C LEU A 764 -6.50 -8.19 43.06
N HIS A 765 -6.33 -6.87 43.15
CA HIS A 765 -6.89 -6.05 44.21
C HIS A 765 -8.40 -5.89 43.99
N VAL A 766 -9.17 -5.68 45.07
CA VAL A 766 -10.63 -5.68 45.00
C VAL A 766 -11.25 -4.60 45.89
N ALA A 767 -12.31 -3.97 45.39
CA ALA A 767 -13.28 -3.19 46.18
C ALA A 767 -14.68 -3.81 46.05
N GLY A 768 -15.53 -3.60 47.06
CA GLY A 768 -16.88 -4.17 47.10
C GLY A 768 -16.93 -5.69 47.32
N GLY A 769 -15.78 -6.33 47.54
CA GLY A 769 -15.67 -7.78 47.72
C GLY A 769 -14.64 -8.23 48.75
N LYS A 770 -14.76 -9.49 49.17
CA LYS A 770 -13.80 -10.19 50.04
C LYS A 770 -13.47 -11.57 49.48
N VAL A 771 -12.19 -11.86 49.39
CA VAL A 771 -11.64 -13.11 48.84
C VAL A 771 -10.82 -13.83 49.89
N GLU A 772 -11.11 -15.11 50.10
CA GLU A 772 -10.36 -15.99 50.99
C GLU A 772 -9.83 -17.18 50.18
N PHE A 773 -8.52 -17.45 50.26
CA PHE A 773 -7.89 -18.54 49.52
C PHE A 773 -6.94 -19.39 50.38
N ASP A 774 -6.79 -20.67 50.02
CA ASP A 774 -5.84 -21.61 50.64
C ASP A 774 -4.66 -21.85 49.70
N ALA A 775 -3.48 -21.35 50.09
CA ALA A 775 -2.26 -21.54 49.32
C ALA A 775 -1.78 -23.00 49.27
N SER A 776 -2.28 -23.86 50.17
CA SER A 776 -1.93 -25.29 50.20
C SER A 776 -2.67 -26.13 49.17
N GLU A 777 -3.77 -25.62 48.62
CA GLU A 777 -4.54 -26.28 47.57
C GLU A 777 -3.87 -26.10 46.19
N PRO A 778 -4.10 -27.04 45.24
CA PRO A 778 -3.61 -26.90 43.87
C PRO A 778 -4.12 -25.62 43.21
N ALA A 779 -3.29 -24.98 42.37
CA ALA A 779 -3.72 -23.84 41.55
C ALA A 779 -4.96 -24.22 40.71
N GLY A 780 -5.94 -23.31 40.64
CA GLY A 780 -7.27 -23.58 40.05
C GLY A 780 -8.28 -24.15 41.05
N SER A 781 -7.91 -24.32 42.33
CA SER A 781 -8.82 -24.73 43.41
C SER A 781 -8.43 -24.10 44.76
N ARG A 782 -7.85 -22.91 44.74
CA ARG A 782 -7.36 -22.19 45.92
C ARG A 782 -8.42 -21.28 46.54
N VAL A 783 -9.36 -20.74 45.77
CA VAL A 783 -10.36 -19.79 46.26
C VAL A 783 -11.41 -20.56 47.08
N ILE A 784 -11.48 -20.28 48.39
CA ILE A 784 -12.40 -20.93 49.33
C ILE A 784 -13.71 -20.17 49.45
N SER A 785 -13.62 -18.83 49.47
CA SER A 785 -14.78 -17.95 49.62
C SER A 785 -14.59 -16.69 48.80
N LEU A 786 -15.66 -16.31 48.11
CA LEU A 786 -15.74 -15.05 47.39
C LEU A 786 -17.08 -14.40 47.72
N LYS A 787 -17.03 -13.21 48.32
CA LYS A 787 -18.21 -12.47 48.77
C LYS A 787 -18.24 -11.07 48.20
N TYR A 788 -19.44 -10.56 47.93
CA TYR A 788 -19.66 -9.16 47.58
C TYR A 788 -20.47 -8.44 48.66
N GLU A 789 -20.25 -7.15 48.79
CA GLU A 789 -20.98 -6.27 49.70
C GLU A 789 -22.30 -5.83 49.07
N THR A 790 -23.39 -6.03 49.80
CA THR A 790 -24.72 -5.60 49.39
C THR A 790 -24.99 -4.16 49.82
N ALA A 791 -26.04 -3.54 49.28
CA ALA A 791 -26.40 -2.14 49.58
C ALA A 791 -26.66 -1.85 51.07
N ASP A 792 -26.91 -2.87 51.91
CA ASP A 792 -27.08 -2.71 53.37
C ASP A 792 -25.78 -2.89 54.18
N GLY A 793 -24.65 -3.11 53.50
CA GLY A 793 -23.32 -3.32 54.08
C GLY A 793 -23.05 -4.75 54.54
N SER A 794 -23.95 -5.71 54.26
CA SER A 794 -23.71 -7.13 54.53
C SER A 794 -23.03 -7.84 53.35
N PHE A 795 -22.25 -8.88 53.63
CA PHE A 795 -21.55 -9.67 52.62
C PHE A 795 -22.32 -10.96 52.26
N LEU A 796 -22.54 -11.20 50.98
CA LEU A 796 -23.14 -12.42 50.44
C LEU A 796 -22.14 -13.19 49.58
N GLU A 797 -22.26 -14.53 49.57
CA GLU A 797 -21.43 -15.39 48.72
C GLU A 797 -21.80 -15.20 47.24
N VAL A 798 -20.79 -15.22 46.38
CA VAL A 798 -20.98 -15.27 44.92
C VAL A 798 -21.51 -16.66 44.53
N GLU A 799 -22.61 -16.69 43.79
CA GLU A 799 -23.27 -17.91 43.33
C GLU A 799 -22.92 -18.20 41.87
N ASP A 800 -22.48 -19.43 41.56
CA ASP A 800 -21.86 -19.79 40.27
C ASP A 800 -22.70 -19.44 39.02
N LYS A 801 -24.03 -19.49 39.14
CA LYS A 801 -24.96 -19.35 38.02
C LYS A 801 -25.57 -17.97 37.87
N GLU A 802 -25.37 -17.10 38.85
CA GLU A 802 -25.86 -15.74 38.79
C GLU A 802 -24.87 -14.88 38.01
N THR A 803 -25.38 -13.91 37.25
CA THR A 803 -24.57 -12.92 36.55
C THR A 803 -24.43 -11.68 37.41
N TYR A 804 -23.23 -11.12 37.43
CA TYR A 804 -22.84 -9.95 38.18
C TYR A 804 -22.11 -8.97 37.27
N THR A 805 -22.39 -7.69 37.45
CA THR A 805 -21.64 -6.63 36.79
C THR A 805 -20.48 -6.21 37.69
N ILE A 806 -19.27 -6.21 37.14
CA ILE A 806 -18.04 -5.79 37.82
C ILE A 806 -17.35 -4.69 37.01
N ALA A 807 -16.43 -3.97 37.64
CA ALA A 807 -15.54 -3.04 36.96
C ALA A 807 -14.09 -3.55 36.98
N THR A 808 -13.32 -3.28 35.93
CA THR A 808 -11.88 -3.52 35.89
C THR A 808 -11.21 -2.55 34.91
N ASN A 809 -9.89 -2.63 34.73
CA ASN A 809 -9.23 -1.87 33.66
C ASN A 809 -9.34 -2.61 32.31
N ALA A 810 -9.38 -1.87 31.21
CA ALA A 810 -9.57 -2.43 29.86
C ALA A 810 -8.56 -3.52 29.49
N PHE A 811 -7.29 -3.38 29.88
CA PHE A 811 -6.28 -4.42 29.69
C PHE A 811 -6.70 -5.76 30.31
N THR A 812 -7.21 -5.73 31.54
CA THR A 812 -7.68 -6.92 32.25
C THR A 812 -8.99 -7.44 31.65
N ALA A 813 -9.90 -6.55 31.25
CA ALA A 813 -11.17 -6.91 30.62
C ALA A 813 -10.97 -7.65 29.28
N LYS A 814 -9.95 -7.25 28.48
CA LYS A 814 -9.55 -7.92 27.24
C LYS A 814 -8.78 -9.24 27.45
N GLY A 815 -8.66 -9.71 28.70
CA GLY A 815 -7.97 -10.96 29.02
C GLY A 815 -6.47 -10.85 29.32
N GLY A 816 -5.95 -9.63 29.46
CA GLY A 816 -4.57 -9.38 29.86
C GLY A 816 -4.16 -10.12 31.14
N ASP A 817 -2.87 -10.38 31.34
CA ASP A 817 -2.37 -11.22 32.46
C ASP A 817 -2.94 -12.67 32.50
N GLY A 818 -3.60 -13.13 31.43
CA GLY A 818 -4.08 -14.50 31.29
C GLY A 818 -5.51 -14.74 31.80
N PHE A 819 -6.32 -13.68 31.94
CA PHE A 819 -7.74 -13.78 32.31
C PHE A 819 -8.60 -14.24 31.14
N THR A 820 -8.44 -15.49 30.72
CA THR A 820 -9.18 -16.06 29.56
C THR A 820 -10.69 -16.01 29.72
N VAL A 821 -11.22 -16.07 30.95
CA VAL A 821 -12.65 -15.89 31.20
C VAL A 821 -13.15 -14.47 30.90
N PHE A 822 -12.28 -13.47 31.02
CA PHE A 822 -12.60 -12.10 30.64
C PHE A 822 -12.42 -11.89 29.13
N GLU A 823 -11.42 -12.52 28.52
CA GLU A 823 -11.27 -12.60 27.05
C GLU A 823 -12.53 -13.19 26.39
N GLU A 824 -13.05 -14.31 26.93
CA GLU A 824 -14.29 -14.92 26.45
C GLU A 824 -15.50 -13.99 26.61
N ALA A 825 -15.62 -13.31 27.75
CA ALA A 825 -16.68 -12.32 27.97
C ALA A 825 -16.58 -11.11 27.03
N TYR A 826 -15.36 -10.65 26.74
CA TYR A 826 -15.09 -9.58 25.77
C TYR A 826 -15.53 -10.01 24.36
N ALA A 827 -15.10 -11.18 23.91
CA ALA A 827 -15.46 -11.73 22.59
C ALA A 827 -16.97 -12.00 22.42
N GLU A 828 -17.70 -12.18 23.53
CA GLU A 828 -19.15 -12.32 23.55
C GLU A 828 -19.89 -10.97 23.63
N GLY A 829 -19.18 -9.84 23.62
CA GLY A 829 -19.76 -8.49 23.70
C GLY A 829 -20.34 -8.15 25.08
N ARG A 830 -19.82 -8.76 26.16
CA ARG A 830 -20.28 -8.52 27.55
C ARG A 830 -19.47 -7.45 28.30
N VAL A 831 -18.62 -6.72 27.59
CA VAL A 831 -17.74 -5.69 28.15
C VAL A 831 -18.10 -4.36 27.52
N THR A 832 -18.13 -3.31 28.33
CA THR A 832 -18.24 -1.92 27.88
C THR A 832 -17.08 -1.14 28.47
N ASP A 833 -16.23 -0.59 27.61
CA ASP A 833 -15.20 0.35 28.01
C ASP A 833 -15.84 1.71 28.29
N LEU A 834 -15.59 2.33 29.46
CA LEU A 834 -16.18 3.63 29.81
C LEU A 834 -15.29 4.81 29.41
N GLY A 835 -14.11 4.57 28.82
CA GLY A 835 -13.18 5.62 28.39
C GLY A 835 -12.51 6.40 29.54
N GLN A 836 -12.91 6.18 30.80
CA GLN A 836 -12.39 6.96 31.92
C GLN A 836 -10.96 6.54 32.28
N SER A 837 -10.02 7.48 32.22
CA SER A 837 -8.61 7.24 32.52
C SER A 837 -8.38 6.73 33.96
N ASP A 838 -7.58 5.67 34.08
CA ASP A 838 -7.24 5.00 35.33
C ASP A 838 -6.54 5.93 36.35
N TRP A 839 -5.56 6.73 35.91
CA TRP A 839 -4.84 7.66 36.79
C TRP A 839 -5.71 8.84 37.22
N GLU A 840 -6.64 9.32 36.37
CA GLU A 840 -7.57 10.39 36.73
C GLU A 840 -8.59 9.92 37.76
N ASN A 841 -9.12 8.71 37.58
CA ASN A 841 -9.99 8.08 38.55
C ASN A 841 -9.27 7.96 39.92
N PHE A 842 -8.02 7.53 39.91
CA PHE A 842 -7.21 7.45 41.13
C PHE A 842 -6.92 8.83 41.74
N ARG A 843 -6.58 9.85 40.93
CA ARG A 843 -6.42 11.25 41.38
C ARG A 843 -7.68 11.73 42.08
N ASP A 844 -8.83 11.61 41.43
CA ASP A 844 -10.11 12.10 41.92
C ASP A 844 -10.51 11.37 43.19
N GLN A 845 -10.17 10.09 43.30
CA GLN A 845 -10.34 9.33 44.53
C GLN A 845 -9.49 9.86 45.69
N LEU A 846 -8.21 10.16 45.46
CA LEU A 846 -7.36 10.78 46.48
C LEU A 846 -7.90 12.14 46.91
N VAL A 847 -8.31 12.98 45.95
CA VAL A 847 -8.89 14.31 46.21
C VAL A 847 -10.19 14.21 47.01
N ARG A 848 -11.06 13.24 46.65
CA ARG A 848 -12.33 12.98 47.32
C ARG A 848 -12.14 12.56 48.78
N LEU A 849 -11.18 11.68 49.05
CA LEU A 849 -10.82 11.30 50.41
C LEU A 849 -10.25 12.50 51.17
N GLY A 850 -9.38 13.27 50.52
CA GLY A 850 -8.62 14.35 51.14
C GLY A 850 -7.57 13.83 52.12
N SER A 851 -6.65 14.70 52.54
CA SER A 851 -5.47 14.34 53.34
C SER A 851 -5.80 13.60 54.65
N ASP A 852 -6.94 13.90 55.27
CA ASP A 852 -7.31 13.35 56.59
C ASP A 852 -7.96 11.95 56.54
N ASN A 853 -8.40 11.48 55.36
CA ASN A 853 -9.15 10.21 55.23
C ASN A 853 -8.45 9.16 54.37
N ILE A 854 -7.16 9.35 54.04
CA ILE A 854 -6.38 8.31 53.38
C ILE A 854 -6.21 7.12 54.33
N PRO A 855 -6.57 5.89 53.92
CA PRO A 855 -6.44 4.72 54.80
C PRO A 855 -4.99 4.45 55.20
N THR A 856 -4.78 4.07 56.46
CA THR A 856 -3.44 3.76 57.02
C THR A 856 -3.25 2.27 57.34
N GLU A 857 -4.29 1.46 57.16
CA GLU A 857 -4.29 0.02 57.46
C GLU A 857 -5.01 -0.76 56.35
N LYS A 858 -4.64 -2.05 56.18
CA LYS A 858 -5.33 -2.99 55.27
C LYS A 858 -6.65 -3.44 55.90
N GLU A 859 -7.64 -3.74 55.07
CA GLU A 859 -9.01 -4.05 55.52
C GLU A 859 -9.32 -5.56 55.55
N GLY A 860 -8.40 -6.39 55.07
CA GLY A 860 -8.60 -7.84 54.95
C GLY A 860 -9.59 -8.16 53.85
N ARG A 861 -9.48 -7.46 52.71
CA ARG A 861 -10.21 -7.75 51.47
C ARG A 861 -9.72 -9.03 50.83
N ILE A 862 -8.44 -9.36 50.99
CA ILE A 862 -7.83 -10.58 50.46
C ILE A 862 -7.06 -11.29 51.58
N THR A 863 -7.47 -12.51 51.93
CA THR A 863 -6.89 -13.25 53.06
C THR A 863 -6.46 -14.66 52.67
N VAL A 864 -5.26 -15.06 53.12
CA VAL A 864 -4.74 -16.43 52.99
C VAL A 864 -4.97 -17.21 54.29
N VAL A 865 -5.58 -18.39 54.23
CA VAL A 865 -6.00 -19.16 55.42
C VAL A 865 -4.87 -20.03 55.99
N SER A 866 -3.98 -20.52 55.13
CA SER A 866 -2.82 -21.33 55.54
C SER A 866 -1.57 -20.92 54.78
N GLU A 867 -0.62 -20.30 55.49
CA GLU A 867 0.77 -20.18 55.03
C GLU A 867 1.54 -21.35 55.67
N GLN A 868 2.06 -22.29 54.88
CA GLN A 868 3.10 -23.16 55.41
C GLN A 868 4.37 -22.32 55.59
N GLU A 869 4.76 -22.10 56.85
CA GLU A 869 6.06 -21.52 57.26
C GLU A 869 7.27 -22.17 56.56
#